data_AF-A0A8B8AP17-F1
#
_entry.id   AF-A0A8B8AP17-F1
#
_cell.length_a   1.000
_cell.length_b   1.000
_cell.length_c   1.000
_cell.angle_alpha   90.00
_cell.angle_beta   90.00
_cell.angle_gamma   90.00
#
_symmetry.space_group_name_H-M   'P 1'
#
loop_
_entity.id
_entity.type
_entity.pdbx_description
1 polymer ?
#
loop_
_entity_poly.entity_id
_entity_poly.type
_entity_poly.pdbx_seq_one_letter_code
_entity_poly.pdbx_strand_id
1 'polypeptide(L)'
;MPVDLDSFYNFSWRNALKELLNSLPLLTSFIQESLCKGNKKADVDEQGKVGRSVPTLGFIMGTILFTQKPLKNNFLQTISSIEMYRSGCSQKIFRWFQKLGWCKGIKGTRTAVFRICKEFDRNIKTWKTSIQSELGHTEQADHRLDRENLEMSESFSELSDSVQTSDSDVASLETDGDFSSEEEDGGIVPLPSDEDDDVVPLPLDDSSIVEEDDEQDENPGYSICWDNVQKLSITRHHLRQENKMMLWALCFAAKNRISFRHLDDHDDKCSVRDIEIHKYLPSARDFQLLRSRMEHVVKSILCRYLPQFNDIQVEDLAHQYSKISEKKSEIVNLGVIQQNPSSARGTLEIMKVLHQYVPVGRDGQPYPILCHGDQLSVERMVEAKLSMAFSEDPEDQLTGLLPRPQGFHKRCIILQDSMNMLFDGRTVGDKGSMCHIKNKFGFRTVKKKISDCVNSVVDLFNFVTEASVCMIACELLNIDDIDEIADAVPAVVVDRYTFLASLSEKVVKLAWPQVDTQSIRQVAVAAGDEHTDDEGHSSDDTILYWDNGQELEDTLPYYESEDEFDEPEAEVHDDRGDSVYNYSRCMLWRGLLHMVQTYAERFNNGDHMIADWRLDMVEFWNYNHNKYLILGHRLLAGVSGCLPPRLRDEVVWNSTANLVGKPGHNIALDLVNEFLNNEFKSNLKNCHGQYTDTQVSRCSKIVGSIGKVIENIFSTEVVNDYIPKASATDGSSRSKIKKFIKEYSGEGLFVDRCDRHHTGFHNFEHKISIRNPEKLNARLQKYISNLENEEYIYSS
;
A
#
# COMPACT_ATOMS: atom_id res chain seq x y z
N MET A 1 30.31 -5.95 21.65
CA MET A 1 29.75 -4.92 20.76
C MET A 1 29.46 -3.66 21.56
N PRO A 2 29.40 -2.51 20.89
CA PRO A 2 28.57 -1.38 21.32
C PRO A 2 27.07 -1.77 21.38
N VAL A 3 26.18 -0.80 21.62
CA VAL A 3 24.72 -1.01 21.65
C VAL A 3 24.10 0.02 20.70
N ASP A 4 24.12 -0.34 19.43
CA ASP A 4 23.65 0.39 18.26
C ASP A 4 22.95 -0.57 17.29
N LEU A 5 22.21 -0.03 16.32
CA LEU A 5 21.42 -0.82 15.39
C LEU A 5 22.27 -1.82 14.58
N ASP A 6 23.48 -1.43 14.18
CA ASP A 6 24.36 -2.29 13.37
C ASP A 6 24.82 -3.53 14.13
N SER A 7 25.03 -3.42 15.44
CA SER A 7 25.30 -4.57 16.30
C SER A 7 24.12 -5.54 16.40
N PHE A 8 22.88 -5.08 16.24
CA PHE A 8 21.68 -5.95 16.18
C PHE A 8 21.54 -6.59 14.79
N TYR A 9 21.68 -5.83 13.71
CA TYR A 9 21.59 -6.35 12.34
C TYR A 9 22.64 -7.43 12.05
N ASN A 10 23.86 -7.28 12.59
CA ASN A 10 24.97 -8.21 12.36
C ASN A 10 25.11 -9.32 13.44
N PHE A 11 24.09 -9.52 14.29
CA PHE A 11 24.12 -10.57 15.30
C PHE A 11 23.60 -11.91 14.78
N SER A 12 24.29 -13.01 15.10
CA SER A 12 23.79 -14.38 14.93
C SER A 12 24.23 -15.27 16.09
N TRP A 13 23.31 -16.07 16.60
CA TRP A 13 23.57 -17.08 17.62
C TRP A 13 24.52 -18.15 17.14
N ARG A 14 24.52 -18.51 15.84
CA ARG A 14 25.45 -19.51 15.28
C ARG A 14 26.91 -19.10 15.48
N ASN A 15 27.22 -17.83 15.23
CA ASN A 15 28.56 -17.28 15.44
C ASN A 15 28.90 -17.20 16.95
N ALA A 16 27.96 -16.74 17.78
CA ALA A 16 28.15 -16.68 19.23
C ALA A 16 28.37 -18.07 19.87
N LEU A 17 27.61 -19.08 19.46
CA LEU A 17 27.71 -20.46 19.94
C LEU A 17 28.99 -21.15 19.45
N LYS A 18 29.40 -20.95 18.20
CA LYS A 18 30.68 -21.46 17.66
C LYS A 18 31.88 -20.85 18.38
N GLU A 19 31.83 -19.55 18.66
CA GLU A 19 32.84 -18.86 19.46
C GLU A 19 32.88 -19.35 20.91
N LEU A 20 31.71 -19.62 21.51
CA LEU A 20 31.55 -20.13 22.87
C LEU A 20 32.06 -21.57 23.02
N LEU A 21 31.72 -22.46 22.09
CA LEU A 21 32.27 -23.82 21.96
C LEU A 21 33.81 -23.80 21.88
N ASN A 22 34.38 -22.90 21.07
CA ASN A 22 35.83 -22.78 20.92
C ASN A 22 36.53 -22.23 22.18
N SER A 23 35.92 -21.30 22.92
CA SER A 23 36.54 -20.69 24.11
C SER A 23 36.28 -21.46 25.42
N LEU A 24 35.19 -22.23 25.50
CA LEU A 24 34.74 -22.93 26.71
C LEU A 24 34.22 -24.35 26.38
N PRO A 25 34.99 -25.21 25.69
CA PRO A 25 34.50 -26.50 25.16
C PRO A 25 33.97 -27.42 26.26
N LEU A 26 34.71 -27.57 27.37
CA LEU A 26 34.33 -28.44 28.49
C LEU A 26 33.03 -27.99 29.18
N LEU A 27 32.88 -26.68 29.42
CA LEU A 27 31.66 -26.12 30.02
C LEU A 27 30.46 -26.26 29.08
N THR A 28 30.67 -26.03 27.78
CA THR A 28 29.60 -26.10 26.78
C THR A 28 29.10 -27.53 26.60
N SER A 29 30.03 -28.50 26.51
CA SER A 29 29.70 -29.93 26.44
C SER A 29 28.95 -30.38 27.70
N PHE A 30 29.44 -29.99 28.89
CA PHE A 30 28.78 -30.30 30.16
C PHE A 30 27.36 -29.72 30.24
N ILE A 31 27.12 -28.53 29.69
CA ILE A 31 25.79 -27.91 29.64
C ILE A 31 24.89 -28.58 28.60
N GLN A 32 25.41 -28.98 27.42
CA GLN A 32 24.65 -29.74 26.43
C GLN A 32 24.18 -31.09 26.98
N GLU A 33 25.08 -31.85 27.60
CA GLU A 33 24.77 -33.10 28.32
C GLU A 33 23.79 -32.87 29.49
N SER A 34 23.95 -31.78 30.26
CA SER A 34 23.05 -31.46 31.38
C SER A 34 21.65 -31.01 30.96
N LEU A 35 21.47 -30.54 29.72
CA LEU A 35 20.18 -30.09 29.20
C LEU A 35 19.49 -31.15 28.33
N CYS A 36 20.22 -32.13 27.80
CA CYS A 36 19.65 -33.21 27.00
C CYS A 36 19.44 -34.47 27.85
N LYS A 37 18.20 -34.92 28.00
CA LYS A 37 17.96 -36.34 28.31
C LYS A 37 18.38 -37.19 27.11
N GLY A 38 18.71 -38.46 27.34
CA GLY A 38 19.37 -39.37 26.37
C GLY A 38 18.71 -39.59 24.99
N ASN A 39 17.56 -38.97 24.72
CA ASN A 39 16.91 -38.88 23.40
C ASN A 39 16.86 -37.44 22.85
N LYS A 40 17.95 -36.66 23.01
CA LYS A 40 18.22 -35.37 22.32
C LYS A 40 17.14 -34.27 22.44
N LYS A 41 16.26 -34.33 23.45
CA LYS A 41 15.30 -33.25 23.75
C LYS A 41 15.70 -32.51 25.03
N ALA A 42 15.46 -31.20 25.03
CA ALA A 42 15.76 -30.32 26.17
C ALA A 42 14.92 -30.68 27.40
N ASP A 43 15.44 -30.45 28.60
CA ASP A 43 14.74 -30.64 29.88
C ASP A 43 13.71 -29.52 30.16
N VAL A 44 12.72 -29.43 29.28
CA VAL A 44 11.57 -28.52 29.33
C VAL A 44 10.31 -29.37 29.13
N ASP A 45 9.37 -29.36 30.08
CA ASP A 45 8.08 -30.04 29.89
C ASP A 45 7.13 -29.23 28.98
N GLU A 46 6.01 -29.85 28.58
CA GLU A 46 5.00 -29.24 27.72
C GLU A 46 4.31 -28.00 28.34
N GLN A 47 4.60 -27.70 29.61
CA GLN A 47 4.13 -26.52 30.34
C GLN A 47 5.27 -25.50 30.58
N GLY A 48 6.43 -25.66 29.94
CA GLY A 48 7.56 -24.74 30.00
C GLY A 48 8.41 -24.84 31.27
N LYS A 49 8.24 -25.91 32.07
CA LYS A 49 8.92 -26.10 33.35
C LYS A 49 10.28 -26.76 33.15
N VAL A 50 11.31 -26.17 33.76
CA VAL A 50 12.70 -26.68 33.72
C VAL A 50 13.10 -27.40 34.99
N GLY A 51 14.00 -28.38 34.87
CA GLY A 51 14.59 -29.10 36.00
C GLY A 51 15.33 -28.19 36.99
N ARG A 52 15.40 -28.63 38.26
CA ARG A 52 15.98 -27.83 39.38
C ARG A 52 17.43 -27.38 39.15
N SER A 53 18.19 -28.08 38.32
CA SER A 53 19.59 -27.78 38.01
C SER A 53 19.75 -26.60 37.03
N VAL A 54 18.76 -26.34 36.17
CA VAL A 54 18.87 -25.40 35.05
C VAL A 54 19.11 -23.95 35.51
N PRO A 55 18.43 -23.40 36.53
CA PRO A 55 18.70 -22.05 37.02
C PRO A 55 20.13 -21.89 37.60
N THR A 56 20.65 -22.94 38.26
CA THR A 56 22.00 -22.94 38.83
C THR A 56 23.07 -22.99 37.73
N LEU A 57 22.89 -23.84 36.73
CA LEU A 57 23.78 -23.91 35.56
C LEU A 57 23.79 -22.59 34.80
N GLY A 58 22.63 -22.00 34.55
CA GLY A 58 22.52 -20.70 33.87
C GLY A 58 23.07 -19.52 34.66
N PHE A 59 23.05 -19.55 36.01
CA PHE A 59 23.74 -18.56 36.85
C PHE A 59 25.26 -18.67 36.75
N ILE A 60 25.79 -19.90 36.80
CA ILE A 60 27.23 -20.17 36.64
C ILE A 60 27.68 -19.74 35.24
N MET A 61 26.94 -20.13 34.20
CA MET A 61 27.23 -19.76 32.80
C MET A 61 27.17 -18.23 32.60
N GLY A 62 26.10 -17.56 33.06
CA GLY A 62 25.94 -16.11 32.95
C GLY A 62 27.10 -15.35 33.62
N THR A 63 27.61 -15.88 34.74
CA THR A 63 28.80 -15.35 35.43
C THR A 63 30.07 -15.55 34.61
N ILE A 64 30.40 -16.78 34.22
CA ILE A 64 31.64 -17.11 33.50
C ILE A 64 31.74 -16.35 32.17
N LEU A 65 30.64 -16.26 31.42
CA LEU A 65 30.59 -15.52 30.15
C LEU A 65 30.76 -14.01 30.34
N PHE A 66 30.31 -13.46 31.48
CA PHE A 66 30.55 -12.06 31.82
C PHE A 66 32.02 -11.81 32.15
N THR A 67 32.67 -12.71 32.90
CA THR A 67 34.09 -12.62 33.22
C THR A 67 34.99 -12.71 31.99
N GLN A 68 34.71 -13.62 31.05
CA GLN A 68 35.59 -13.81 29.88
C GLN A 68 35.35 -12.82 28.73
N LYS A 69 34.10 -12.48 28.40
CA LYS A 69 33.79 -11.59 27.26
C LYS A 69 32.75 -10.52 27.67
N PRO A 70 33.10 -9.63 28.63
CA PRO A 70 32.15 -8.67 29.20
C PRO A 70 31.47 -7.80 28.13
N LEU A 71 32.19 -7.35 27.10
CA LEU A 71 31.62 -6.53 26.01
C LEU A 71 30.67 -7.30 25.05
N LYS A 72 30.68 -8.64 25.04
CA LYS A 72 29.68 -9.44 24.28
C LYS A 72 28.54 -9.89 25.20
N ASN A 73 28.80 -10.31 26.43
CA ASN A 73 27.71 -10.69 27.36
C ASN A 73 26.87 -9.46 27.78
N ASN A 74 27.48 -8.28 27.91
CA ASN A 74 26.75 -7.01 28.10
C ASN A 74 25.77 -6.73 26.95
N PHE A 75 26.12 -7.09 25.71
CA PHE A 75 25.24 -7.00 24.54
C PHE A 75 24.10 -8.04 24.60
N LEU A 76 24.38 -9.31 24.90
CA LEU A 76 23.34 -10.34 25.11
C LEU A 76 22.35 -9.94 26.21
N GLN A 77 22.85 -9.55 27.39
CA GLN A 77 22.06 -8.98 28.49
C GLN A 77 21.26 -7.74 28.08
N THR A 78 21.70 -7.01 27.05
CA THR A 78 20.95 -5.88 26.48
C THR A 78 19.75 -6.39 25.69
N ILE A 79 19.99 -7.23 24.66
CA ILE A 79 18.95 -7.78 23.78
C ILE A 79 17.85 -8.45 24.61
N SER A 80 18.21 -9.42 25.46
CA SER A 80 17.23 -10.13 26.30
C SER A 80 16.43 -9.19 27.21
N SER A 81 17.05 -8.12 27.72
CA SER A 81 16.34 -7.14 28.53
C SER A 81 15.41 -6.22 27.73
N ILE A 82 15.71 -5.95 26.46
CA ILE A 82 14.87 -5.15 25.57
C ILE A 82 13.67 -5.97 25.10
N GLU A 83 13.86 -7.25 24.76
CA GLU A 83 12.71 -8.10 24.42
C GLU A 83 11.80 -8.27 25.62
N MET A 84 12.35 -8.60 26.81
CA MET A 84 11.57 -8.57 28.07
C MET A 84 10.85 -7.24 28.33
N TYR A 85 11.33 -6.11 27.79
CA TYR A 85 10.66 -4.81 27.90
C TYR A 85 9.50 -4.67 26.91
N ARG A 86 9.65 -5.14 25.66
CA ARG A 86 8.58 -5.19 24.64
C ARG A 86 7.44 -6.10 25.09
N SER A 87 7.75 -7.36 25.41
CA SER A 87 6.79 -8.35 25.92
C SER A 87 6.34 -8.11 27.39
N GLY A 88 6.60 -6.93 27.95
CA GLY A 88 5.89 -6.40 29.12
C GLY A 88 6.27 -7.00 30.48
N CYS A 89 7.47 -7.59 30.61
CA CYS A 89 7.88 -8.24 31.84
C CYS A 89 7.88 -7.27 33.04
N SER A 90 7.22 -7.66 34.14
CA SER A 90 7.16 -6.82 35.34
C SER A 90 8.54 -6.54 35.94
N GLN A 91 8.69 -5.44 36.67
CA GLN A 91 9.94 -5.11 37.37
C GLN A 91 10.44 -6.22 38.31
N LYS A 92 9.55 -7.09 38.80
CA LYS A 92 9.95 -8.26 39.61
C LYS A 92 10.78 -9.23 38.75
N ILE A 93 10.32 -9.56 37.55
CA ILE A 93 11.02 -10.45 36.61
C ILE A 93 12.39 -9.86 36.25
N PHE A 94 12.46 -8.58 35.88
CA PHE A 94 13.73 -7.88 35.64
C PHE A 94 14.72 -8.00 36.81
N ARG A 95 14.27 -7.85 38.06
CA ARG A 95 15.14 -8.00 39.25
C ARG A 95 15.62 -9.45 39.47
N TRP A 96 14.88 -10.46 39.02
CA TRP A 96 15.31 -11.86 39.09
C TRP A 96 16.32 -12.19 37.98
N PHE A 97 15.99 -11.90 36.72
CA PHE A 97 16.87 -12.19 35.58
C PHE A 97 18.16 -11.35 35.60
N GLN A 98 18.13 -10.14 36.19
CA GLN A 98 19.34 -9.36 36.46
C GLN A 98 20.24 -10.03 37.50
N LYS A 99 19.68 -10.65 38.56
CA LYS A 99 20.48 -11.42 39.54
C LYS A 99 21.08 -12.69 38.94
N LEU A 100 20.43 -13.25 37.91
CA LEU A 100 20.96 -14.40 37.15
C LEU A 100 22.04 -13.99 36.14
N GLY A 101 22.23 -12.69 35.90
CA GLY A 101 23.17 -12.17 34.90
C GLY A 101 22.67 -12.34 33.45
N TRP A 102 21.38 -12.59 33.24
CA TRP A 102 20.79 -12.84 31.91
C TRP A 102 20.20 -11.58 31.27
N CYS A 103 19.86 -10.56 32.05
CA CYS A 103 19.32 -9.30 31.53
C CYS A 103 19.90 -8.07 32.28
N LYS A 104 19.90 -6.90 31.64
CA LYS A 104 20.09 -5.63 32.35
C LYS A 104 18.92 -5.37 33.30
N GLY A 105 19.19 -4.63 34.37
CA GLY A 105 18.13 -4.05 35.21
C GLY A 105 17.36 -2.96 34.47
N ILE A 106 16.06 -2.82 34.77
CA ILE A 106 15.09 -1.99 34.04
C ILE A 106 15.54 -0.54 33.74
N LYS A 107 16.35 0.10 34.60
CA LYS A 107 16.96 1.42 34.30
C LYS A 107 17.94 1.35 33.13
N GLY A 108 18.88 0.41 33.16
CA GLY A 108 19.86 0.19 32.10
C GLY A 108 19.22 -0.28 30.80
N THR A 109 18.14 -1.05 30.87
CA THR A 109 17.30 -1.38 29.70
C THR A 109 16.68 -0.14 29.07
N ARG A 110 16.05 0.74 29.86
CA ARG A 110 15.51 2.02 29.36
C ARG A 110 16.58 2.92 28.74
N THR A 111 17.81 2.90 29.25
CA THR A 111 18.97 3.61 28.65
C THR A 111 19.42 2.96 27.34
N ALA A 112 19.43 1.63 27.24
CA ALA A 112 19.76 0.92 26.00
C ALA A 112 18.72 1.17 24.90
N VAL A 113 17.43 1.05 25.26
CA VAL A 113 16.30 1.46 24.41
C VAL A 113 16.48 2.89 23.91
N PHE A 114 16.76 3.85 24.79
CA PHE A 114 16.94 5.26 24.41
C PHE A 114 18.10 5.49 23.42
N ARG A 115 19.18 4.68 23.49
CA ARG A 115 20.27 4.75 22.51
C ARG A 115 19.86 4.22 21.14
N ILE A 116 19.17 3.09 21.08
CA ILE A 116 18.67 2.49 19.84
C ILE A 116 17.64 3.43 19.19
N CYS A 117 16.72 3.98 19.98
CA CYS A 117 15.72 4.95 19.54
C CYS A 117 16.26 6.36 19.24
N LYS A 118 17.58 6.61 19.36
CA LYS A 118 18.20 7.86 18.91
C LYS A 118 18.44 7.85 17.40
N GLU A 119 18.86 6.70 16.85
CA GLU A 119 19.21 6.51 15.43
C GLU A 119 18.05 5.86 14.63
N PHE A 120 16.82 5.95 15.14
CA PHE A 120 15.60 5.37 14.56
C PHE A 120 15.29 5.89 13.14
N ASP A 121 15.67 7.13 12.85
CA ASP A 121 15.46 7.85 11.58
C ASP A 121 16.73 7.89 10.71
N ARG A 122 17.77 7.12 11.05
CA ARG A 122 19.07 7.14 10.36
C ARG A 122 18.95 6.76 8.89
N ASN A 123 18.14 5.74 8.55
CA ASN A 123 18.01 5.26 7.18
C ASN A 123 17.34 6.31 6.28
N ILE A 124 16.24 6.93 6.70
CA ILE A 124 15.62 8.03 5.92
C ILE A 124 16.54 9.24 5.79
N LYS A 125 17.32 9.59 6.81
CA LYS A 125 18.35 10.64 6.70
C LYS A 125 19.44 10.29 5.69
N THR A 126 19.83 9.02 5.62
CA THR A 126 20.78 8.53 4.60
C THR A 126 20.18 8.64 3.20
N TRP A 127 18.91 8.24 3.02
CA TRP A 127 18.22 8.40 1.73
C TRP A 127 18.10 9.88 1.33
N LYS A 128 17.72 10.77 2.26
CA LYS A 128 17.67 12.23 2.05
C LYS A 128 19.02 12.76 1.57
N THR A 129 20.10 12.49 2.31
CA THR A 129 21.43 13.00 1.98
C THR A 129 21.92 12.48 0.62
N SER A 130 21.59 11.23 0.25
CA SER A 130 21.90 10.68 -1.07
C SER A 130 21.25 11.52 -2.18
N ILE A 131 19.93 11.74 -2.13
CA ILE A 131 19.20 12.58 -3.11
C ILE A 131 19.81 13.99 -3.15
N GLN A 132 20.12 14.61 -2.00
CA GLN A 132 20.73 15.94 -1.96
C GLN A 132 22.15 15.99 -2.56
N SER A 133 22.95 14.93 -2.46
CA SER A 133 24.24 14.86 -3.16
C SER A 133 24.07 14.67 -4.66
N GLU A 134 23.10 13.84 -5.08
CA GLU A 134 22.84 13.52 -6.48
C GLU A 134 22.31 14.74 -7.25
N LEU A 135 21.35 15.49 -6.68
CA LEU A 135 20.87 16.77 -7.22
C LEU A 135 22.01 17.79 -7.40
N GLY A 136 23.04 17.75 -6.53
CA GLY A 136 24.24 18.57 -6.67
C GLY A 136 25.27 18.04 -7.71
N HIS A 137 25.04 16.90 -8.33
CA HIS A 137 25.91 16.39 -9.39
C HIS A 137 25.33 16.61 -10.79
N THR A 138 24.00 16.59 -10.96
CA THR A 138 23.34 16.87 -12.25
C THR A 138 23.71 18.26 -12.79
N GLU A 139 23.61 19.31 -11.96
CA GLU A 139 24.03 20.67 -12.31
C GLU A 139 25.48 20.77 -12.86
N GLN A 140 26.37 19.87 -12.46
CA GLN A 140 27.76 19.85 -12.93
C GLN A 140 27.96 19.10 -14.25
N ALA A 141 26.99 18.28 -14.66
CA ALA A 141 26.87 17.81 -16.03
C ALA A 141 26.26 18.92 -16.90
N ASP A 142 25.16 19.54 -16.45
CA ASP A 142 24.44 20.56 -17.24
C ASP A 142 25.30 21.81 -17.48
N HIS A 143 25.90 22.40 -16.43
CA HIS A 143 26.84 23.51 -16.61
C HIS A 143 28.13 23.13 -17.33
N ARG A 144 28.40 21.84 -17.54
CA ARG A 144 29.51 21.38 -18.36
C ARG A 144 29.09 21.23 -19.82
N LEU A 145 27.90 20.71 -20.08
CA LEU A 145 27.29 20.64 -21.41
C LEU A 145 26.99 22.05 -21.95
N ASP A 146 26.41 22.94 -21.14
CA ASP A 146 26.24 24.36 -21.46
C ASP A 146 27.59 25.02 -21.81
N ARG A 147 28.64 24.68 -21.06
CA ARG A 147 29.97 25.27 -21.26
C ARG A 147 30.69 24.70 -22.47
N GLU A 148 30.59 23.39 -22.71
CA GLU A 148 31.12 22.74 -23.91
C GLU A 148 30.32 23.16 -25.16
N ASN A 149 29.01 23.44 -25.02
CA ASN A 149 28.18 24.07 -26.07
C ASN A 149 28.53 25.55 -26.29
N LEU A 150 28.82 26.32 -25.23
CA LEU A 150 29.29 27.71 -25.34
C LEU A 150 30.65 27.79 -26.02
N GLU A 151 31.64 27.01 -25.53
CA GLU A 151 32.99 26.93 -26.12
C GLU A 151 32.92 26.42 -27.58
N MET A 152 32.02 25.48 -27.90
CA MET A 152 31.75 25.07 -29.29
C MET A 152 31.09 26.18 -30.11
N SER A 153 30.16 26.96 -29.54
CA SER A 153 29.51 28.09 -30.23
C SER A 153 30.47 29.26 -30.50
N GLU A 154 31.37 29.56 -29.56
CA GLU A 154 32.44 30.55 -29.74
C GLU A 154 33.42 30.05 -30.83
N SER A 155 33.80 28.77 -30.83
CA SER A 155 34.64 28.19 -31.88
C SER A 155 34.02 28.21 -33.28
N PHE A 156 32.68 28.18 -33.38
CA PHE A 156 31.96 28.32 -34.64
C PHE A 156 31.85 29.79 -35.10
N SER A 157 32.00 30.75 -34.18
CA SER A 157 31.88 32.18 -34.47
C SER A 157 33.16 32.81 -35.08
N GLU A 158 34.35 32.28 -34.75
CA GLU A 158 35.63 32.80 -35.27
C GLU A 158 35.99 32.29 -36.68
N LEU A 159 35.24 31.32 -37.23
CA LEU A 159 35.55 30.66 -38.52
C LEU A 159 34.87 31.30 -39.74
N SER A 160 34.28 32.49 -39.62
CA SER A 160 33.60 33.18 -40.73
C SER A 160 33.98 34.65 -40.94
N ASP A 161 35.28 35.00 -41.01
CA ASP A 161 35.66 36.21 -41.75
C ASP A 161 37.04 36.20 -42.46
N SER A 162 37.05 36.79 -43.65
CA SER A 162 38.20 37.24 -44.46
C SER A 162 39.32 36.25 -44.85
N VAL A 163 39.31 35.87 -46.14
CA VAL A 163 40.53 35.44 -46.86
C VAL A 163 41.12 36.63 -47.63
N GLN A 164 42.39 37.02 -47.35
CA GLN A 164 43.38 37.40 -48.37
C GLN A 164 44.78 37.70 -47.80
N THR A 165 45.81 37.69 -48.67
CA THR A 165 47.24 37.70 -48.31
C THR A 165 48.03 38.79 -49.05
N SER A 166 48.88 39.53 -48.32
CA SER A 166 50.02 40.40 -48.75
C SER A 166 50.29 41.43 -47.63
N ASP A 167 51.52 41.87 -47.29
CA ASP A 167 52.83 41.62 -47.89
C ASP A 167 53.98 41.87 -46.86
N SER A 168 55.16 41.29 -47.14
CA SER A 168 56.53 41.73 -46.76
C SER A 168 56.98 42.08 -45.31
N ASP A 169 58.14 41.51 -44.97
CA ASP A 169 59.31 42.11 -44.26
C ASP A 169 59.53 42.05 -42.71
N VAL A 170 60.26 40.99 -42.32
CA VAL A 170 61.50 40.96 -41.49
C VAL A 170 61.60 41.75 -40.16
N ALA A 171 61.67 41.03 -39.02
CA ALA A 171 62.90 40.89 -38.18
C ALA A 171 62.70 40.18 -36.82
N SER A 172 63.50 39.14 -36.51
CA SER A 172 64.09 38.78 -35.19
C SER A 172 63.18 38.47 -33.96
N LEU A 173 63.47 37.60 -32.99
CA LEU A 173 64.64 36.74 -32.61
C LEU A 173 64.15 35.70 -31.56
N GLU A 174 64.71 34.47 -31.54
CA GLU A 174 64.76 33.49 -30.40
C GLU A 174 63.41 32.96 -29.81
N THR A 175 63.24 31.72 -29.30
CA THR A 175 64.13 30.58 -28.99
C THR A 175 63.37 29.22 -29.03
N ASP A 176 64.09 28.10 -28.83
CA ASP A 176 63.64 26.73 -28.52
C ASP A 176 63.03 25.84 -29.65
N GLY A 177 63.40 24.54 -29.66
CA GLY A 177 62.87 23.52 -30.57
C GLY A 177 63.56 22.13 -30.56
N ASP A 178 62.78 21.12 -30.96
CA ASP A 178 63.11 19.79 -31.54
C ASP A 178 63.85 18.64 -30.80
N PHE A 179 63.68 17.35 -31.20
CA PHE A 179 62.49 16.50 -31.51
C PHE A 179 62.91 15.03 -31.83
N SER A 180 61.93 14.14 -32.09
CA SER A 180 61.90 12.85 -32.87
C SER A 180 61.24 11.69 -32.08
N SER A 181 60.43 10.76 -32.63
CA SER A 181 59.74 10.48 -33.94
C SER A 181 58.64 9.39 -33.68
N GLU A 182 57.80 8.76 -34.54
CA GLU A 182 57.47 8.56 -35.98
C GLU A 182 55.89 8.40 -36.06
N GLU A 183 55.10 8.71 -37.10
CA GLU A 183 54.83 8.04 -38.43
C GLU A 183 54.17 6.63 -38.35
N GLU A 184 53.19 6.16 -39.17
CA GLU A 184 52.48 6.67 -40.40
C GLU A 184 51.12 5.91 -40.70
N ASP A 185 50.24 6.47 -41.57
CA ASP A 185 49.19 5.91 -42.53
C ASP A 185 48.22 4.72 -42.15
N GLY A 186 47.04 4.41 -42.77
CA GLY A 186 46.14 4.98 -43.82
C GLY A 186 45.06 3.96 -44.34
N GLY A 187 43.96 4.37 -45.04
CA GLY A 187 43.05 3.45 -45.79
C GLY A 187 41.51 3.78 -45.89
N ILE A 188 40.80 3.39 -46.97
CA ILE A 188 39.42 3.86 -47.36
C ILE A 188 38.50 2.79 -48.07
N VAL A 189 37.22 2.69 -47.64
CA VAL A 189 35.86 2.58 -48.32
C VAL A 189 35.78 2.03 -49.80
N PRO A 190 34.84 1.11 -50.23
CA PRO A 190 33.39 1.41 -50.44
C PRO A 190 32.30 0.28 -50.47
N LEU A 191 31.03 0.73 -50.63
CA LEU A 191 29.76 -0.03 -50.83
C LEU A 191 29.30 -0.12 -52.31
N PRO A 192 28.42 -1.09 -52.64
CA PRO A 192 27.15 -0.84 -53.40
C PRO A 192 25.97 -1.76 -52.94
N SER A 193 24.69 -1.63 -53.32
CA SER A 193 23.88 -0.63 -54.06
C SER A 193 22.37 -0.93 -53.89
N ASP A 194 21.50 0.05 -54.13
CA ASP A 194 20.04 0.01 -53.99
C ASP A 194 19.27 -0.48 -55.25
N GLU A 195 17.97 -0.81 -55.09
CA GLU A 195 16.88 -0.56 -56.07
C GLU A 195 15.49 -0.80 -55.42
N ASP A 196 14.47 -0.03 -55.80
CA ASP A 196 13.20 0.18 -55.05
C ASP A 196 11.98 -0.65 -55.51
N ASP A 197 10.91 -0.69 -54.69
CA ASP A 197 9.51 -0.69 -55.17
C ASP A 197 8.51 -0.23 -54.06
N ASP A 198 7.48 0.53 -54.42
CA ASP A 198 6.80 1.48 -53.51
C ASP A 198 5.28 1.22 -53.36
N VAL A 199 4.76 0.91 -52.16
CA VAL A 199 3.30 0.91 -51.86
C VAL A 199 2.95 1.32 -50.40
N VAL A 200 2.57 2.59 -50.23
CA VAL A 200 1.57 3.18 -49.29
C VAL A 200 1.52 2.68 -47.82
N PRO A 201 1.73 3.55 -46.81
CA PRO A 201 1.77 3.16 -45.40
C PRO A 201 0.40 2.97 -44.72
N LEU A 202 0.37 2.10 -43.71
CA LEU A 202 -0.65 2.02 -42.66
C LEU A 202 -0.07 2.56 -41.33
N PRO A 203 -0.91 2.90 -40.32
CA PRO A 203 -0.44 3.62 -39.13
C PRO A 203 0.60 2.85 -38.31
N LEU A 204 1.57 3.59 -37.77
CA LEU A 204 2.58 3.07 -36.84
C LEU A 204 1.91 2.58 -35.55
N ASP A 205 2.19 1.32 -35.20
CA ASP A 205 1.89 0.74 -33.90
C ASP A 205 3.08 1.05 -32.99
N ASP A 206 2.95 2.05 -32.10
CA ASP A 206 4.03 2.49 -31.20
C ASP A 206 4.25 1.46 -30.09
N SER A 207 4.89 0.37 -30.51
CA SER A 207 5.52 -0.64 -29.69
C SER A 207 7.02 -0.38 -29.70
N SER A 208 7.41 0.81 -29.24
CA SER A 208 8.78 1.16 -28.90
C SER A 208 9.32 0.16 -27.87
N ILE A 209 10.02 -0.87 -28.37
CA ILE A 209 10.81 -1.79 -27.56
C ILE A 209 11.91 -0.95 -26.93
N VAL A 210 11.74 -0.63 -25.65
CA VAL A 210 12.81 -0.10 -24.81
C VAL A 210 13.88 -1.18 -24.74
N GLU A 211 15.00 -0.94 -25.41
CA GLU A 211 16.18 -1.80 -25.29
C GLU A 211 16.66 -1.76 -23.83
N GLU A 212 17.27 -2.84 -23.33
CA GLU A 212 17.73 -2.93 -21.94
C GLU A 212 19.01 -2.08 -21.74
N ASP A 213 18.87 -0.76 -21.72
CA ASP A 213 19.91 0.17 -21.25
C ASP A 213 20.34 -0.21 -19.82
N ASP A 214 21.66 -0.26 -19.59
CA ASP A 214 22.25 -0.71 -18.32
C ASP A 214 21.69 0.10 -17.12
N GLU A 215 21.04 -0.59 -16.16
CA GLU A 215 20.52 0.01 -14.91
C GLU A 215 21.66 0.71 -14.13
N GLN A 216 21.88 2.01 -14.37
CA GLN A 216 22.56 2.85 -13.39
C GLN A 216 21.71 2.86 -12.12
N ASP A 217 22.31 2.49 -10.99
CA ASP A 217 21.64 2.19 -9.70
C ASP A 217 21.17 3.48 -9.00
N GLU A 218 20.31 4.26 -9.69
CA GLU A 218 19.68 5.46 -9.18
C GLU A 218 18.91 5.17 -7.90
N ASN A 219 19.16 5.97 -6.87
CA ASN A 219 18.45 5.87 -5.61
C ASN A 219 16.95 6.23 -5.83
N PRO A 220 16.00 5.28 -5.74
CA PRO A 220 14.65 5.42 -6.32
C PRO A 220 13.72 6.44 -5.62
N GLY A 221 14.21 7.18 -4.62
CA GLY A 221 13.41 8.07 -3.77
C GLY A 221 12.78 7.35 -2.58
N TYR A 222 11.89 8.06 -1.87
CA TYR A 222 11.12 7.54 -0.76
C TYR A 222 9.86 8.36 -0.51
N SER A 223 8.85 7.73 0.07
CA SER A 223 7.64 8.38 0.53
C SER A 223 7.49 8.28 2.06
N ILE A 224 6.70 9.19 2.61
CA ILE A 224 6.32 9.23 4.03
C ILE A 224 4.85 8.84 4.14
N CYS A 225 4.44 8.23 5.23
CA CYS A 225 3.04 7.93 5.53
C CYS A 225 2.73 8.21 6.99
N TRP A 226 1.60 8.86 7.27
CA TRP A 226 1.09 9.03 8.64
C TRP A 226 -0.41 8.78 8.76
N ASP A 227 -0.83 8.40 9.97
CA ASP A 227 -2.21 8.07 10.33
C ASP A 227 -2.45 8.37 11.82
N ASN A 228 -3.73 8.48 12.18
CA ASN A 228 -4.24 8.75 13.52
C ASN A 228 -4.04 7.53 14.44
N VAL A 229 -3.33 7.73 15.56
CA VAL A 229 -3.16 6.70 16.60
C VAL A 229 -3.80 7.13 17.91
N GLN A 230 -4.86 6.41 18.29
CA GLN A 230 -5.61 6.67 19.52
C GLN A 230 -5.36 5.66 20.64
N LYS A 231 -5.33 6.15 21.89
CA LYS A 231 -5.10 5.35 23.09
C LYS A 231 -5.78 5.93 24.33
N LEU A 232 -6.73 5.19 24.90
CA LEU A 232 -7.31 5.52 26.21
C LEU A 232 -6.26 5.37 27.34
N SER A 233 -6.08 6.46 28.09
CA SER A 233 -5.37 6.52 29.38
C SER A 233 -6.38 6.37 30.50
N ILE A 234 -6.15 5.41 31.41
CA ILE A 234 -7.13 4.98 32.42
C ILE A 234 -6.61 5.32 33.82
N THR A 235 -7.33 6.19 34.52
CA THR A 235 -6.92 6.64 35.84
C THR A 235 -7.29 5.62 36.92
N ARG A 236 -6.27 5.04 37.57
CA ARG A 236 -6.41 3.97 38.59
C ARG A 236 -7.04 4.40 39.92
N HIS A 237 -7.18 5.71 40.15
CA HIS A 237 -7.77 6.28 41.36
C HIS A 237 -8.61 7.51 41.01
N HIS A 238 -9.94 7.40 41.06
CA HIS A 238 -10.93 8.42 40.67
C HIS A 238 -10.94 9.72 41.52
N LEU A 239 -9.85 10.02 42.25
CA LEU A 239 -9.78 11.13 43.20
C LEU A 239 -9.10 12.39 42.64
N ARG A 240 -8.49 12.36 41.43
CA ARG A 240 -7.75 13.51 40.86
C ARG A 240 -7.71 13.67 39.35
N GLN A 241 -7.96 12.62 38.55
CA GLN A 241 -7.94 12.72 37.08
C GLN A 241 -8.99 11.79 36.48
N GLU A 242 -9.57 12.21 35.36
CA GLU A 242 -10.52 11.42 34.57
C GLU A 242 -9.77 10.45 33.63
N ASN A 243 -10.52 9.70 32.83
CA ASN A 243 -9.94 8.96 31.72
C ASN A 243 -9.75 9.92 30.54
N LYS A 244 -8.60 9.86 29.85
CA LYS A 244 -8.32 10.71 28.70
C LYS A 244 -8.03 9.86 27.48
N MET A 245 -8.74 10.10 26.38
CA MET A 245 -8.30 9.62 25.06
C MET A 245 -7.08 10.44 24.63
N MET A 246 -5.97 9.75 24.37
CA MET A 246 -4.80 10.37 23.75
C MET A 246 -4.89 10.12 22.25
N LEU A 247 -4.88 11.18 21.45
CA LEU A 247 -4.90 11.14 19.99
C LEU A 247 -3.61 11.79 19.48
N TRP A 248 -2.90 11.06 18.62
CA TRP A 248 -1.57 11.42 18.10
C TRP A 248 -1.45 10.98 16.63
N ALA A 249 -0.36 11.35 15.94
CA ALA A 249 -0.02 10.77 14.64
C ALA A 249 1.08 9.70 14.78
N LEU A 250 0.88 8.53 14.17
CA LEU A 250 1.93 7.54 13.93
C LEU A 250 2.46 7.71 12.50
N CYS A 251 3.78 7.70 12.35
CA CYS A 251 4.46 8.00 11.09
C CYS A 251 5.47 6.92 10.72
N PHE A 252 5.59 6.61 9.43
CA PHE A 252 6.71 5.85 8.86
C PHE A 252 7.13 6.41 7.50
N ALA A 253 8.26 5.92 6.98
CA ALA A 253 8.65 6.14 5.60
C ALA A 253 8.98 4.81 4.92
N ALA A 254 8.71 4.73 3.62
CA ALA A 254 9.04 3.60 2.77
C ALA A 254 10.01 4.05 1.69
N LYS A 255 11.07 3.27 1.43
CA LYS A 255 11.87 3.50 0.22
C LYS A 255 11.02 3.12 -0.99
N ASN A 256 11.01 3.97 -2.01
CA ASN A 256 10.40 3.66 -3.30
C ASN A 256 11.03 2.37 -3.85
N ARG A 257 10.25 1.58 -4.61
CA ARG A 257 10.77 0.37 -5.27
C ARG A 257 11.13 0.62 -6.73
N ILE A 258 10.45 1.57 -7.37
CA ILE A 258 10.60 1.93 -8.77
C ILE A 258 11.13 3.37 -8.81
N SER A 259 12.24 3.61 -9.53
CA SER A 259 12.76 4.97 -9.76
C SER A 259 12.03 5.61 -10.93
N PHE A 260 11.74 6.91 -10.80
CA PHE A 260 11.26 7.77 -11.88
C PHE A 260 12.15 9.02 -12.00
N ARG A 261 13.39 8.97 -11.48
CA ARG A 261 14.27 10.14 -11.34
C ARG A 261 15.06 10.50 -12.60
N HIS A 262 15.01 9.63 -13.60
CA HIS A 262 15.30 9.91 -15.00
C HIS A 262 14.21 10.75 -15.70
N LEU A 263 13.07 11.03 -15.04
CA LEU A 263 12.04 11.94 -15.53
C LEU A 263 12.16 13.30 -14.83
N ASP A 264 11.98 14.36 -15.61
CA ASP A 264 12.05 15.74 -15.12
C ASP A 264 10.89 16.10 -14.17
N ASP A 265 11.15 17.06 -13.29
CA ASP A 265 10.12 17.80 -12.51
C ASP A 265 9.62 19.08 -13.24
N HIS A 266 10.09 19.31 -14.48
CA HIS A 266 9.78 20.49 -15.29
C HIS A 266 8.34 20.54 -15.84
N ASP A 267 7.98 21.67 -16.44
CA ASP A 267 6.59 22.11 -16.68
C ASP A 267 5.86 21.44 -17.88
N ASP A 268 5.98 20.11 -18.06
CA ASP A 268 4.99 19.30 -18.79
C ASP A 268 3.72 19.12 -17.92
N LYS A 269 3.15 20.25 -17.51
CA LYS A 269 1.98 20.37 -16.61
C LYS A 269 0.85 21.00 -17.40
N CYS A 270 -0.31 20.34 -17.48
CA CYS A 270 -1.53 20.99 -17.97
C CYS A 270 -2.26 21.68 -16.82
N SER A 271 -2.97 22.79 -17.09
CA SER A 271 -3.83 23.37 -16.07
C SER A 271 -4.99 22.41 -15.80
N VAL A 272 -5.52 22.43 -14.57
CA VAL A 272 -6.70 21.60 -14.22
C VAL A 272 -7.90 21.88 -15.13
N ARG A 273 -7.99 23.09 -15.72
CA ARG A 273 -9.02 23.47 -16.71
C ARG A 273 -8.91 22.72 -18.04
N ASP A 274 -7.71 22.28 -18.42
CA ASP A 274 -7.47 21.54 -19.66
C ASP A 274 -7.83 20.05 -19.52
N ILE A 275 -8.04 19.57 -18.29
CA ILE A 275 -8.40 18.18 -17.99
C ILE A 275 -9.90 17.98 -18.19
N GLU A 276 -10.27 17.44 -19.35
CA GLU A 276 -11.65 17.04 -19.66
C GLU A 276 -12.30 16.20 -18.55
N ILE A 277 -13.59 16.47 -18.26
CA ILE A 277 -14.36 15.77 -17.22
C ILE A 277 -14.34 14.23 -17.38
N HIS A 278 -14.23 13.73 -18.62
CA HIS A 278 -14.19 12.30 -18.90
C HIS A 278 -12.99 11.57 -18.23
N LYS A 279 -11.92 12.29 -17.86
CA LYS A 279 -10.72 11.74 -17.19
C LYS A 279 -10.99 11.33 -15.74
N TYR A 280 -11.95 11.96 -15.07
CA TYR A 280 -12.35 11.67 -13.69
C TYR A 280 -13.34 10.50 -13.55
N LEU A 281 -13.80 9.93 -14.66
CA LEU A 281 -14.91 8.97 -14.74
C LEU A 281 -14.50 7.70 -15.50
N PRO A 282 -15.20 6.56 -15.30
CA PRO A 282 -14.78 5.30 -15.90
C PRO A 282 -15.12 5.26 -17.40
N SER A 283 -14.09 5.11 -18.22
CA SER A 283 -14.20 5.05 -19.69
C SER A 283 -14.70 3.67 -20.16
N ALA A 284 -15.08 3.58 -21.45
CA ALA A 284 -15.38 2.30 -22.07
C ALA A 284 -14.19 1.32 -22.02
N ARG A 285 -12.94 1.84 -22.07
CA ARG A 285 -11.71 1.06 -21.91
C ARG A 285 -11.56 0.53 -20.49
N ASP A 286 -11.90 1.32 -19.46
CA ASP A 286 -11.86 0.87 -18.06
C ASP A 286 -12.84 -0.29 -17.82
N PHE A 287 -14.06 -0.21 -18.36
CA PHE A 287 -15.03 -1.33 -18.27
C PHE A 287 -14.56 -2.59 -19.03
N GLN A 288 -13.93 -2.44 -20.21
CA GLN A 288 -13.34 -3.57 -20.96
C GLN A 288 -12.18 -4.22 -20.19
N LEU A 289 -11.29 -3.42 -19.61
CA LEU A 289 -10.18 -3.91 -18.80
C LEU A 289 -10.66 -4.56 -17.50
N LEU A 290 -11.65 -3.97 -16.80
CA LEU A 290 -12.30 -4.58 -15.64
C LEU A 290 -12.87 -5.95 -15.98
N ARG A 291 -13.55 -6.08 -17.12
CA ARG A 291 -14.09 -7.36 -17.59
C ARG A 291 -12.98 -8.40 -17.82
N SER A 292 -11.90 -8.03 -18.51
CA SER A 292 -10.75 -8.93 -18.75
C SER A 292 -10.08 -9.37 -17.43
N ARG A 293 -9.93 -8.45 -16.46
CA ARG A 293 -9.42 -8.75 -15.11
C ARG A 293 -10.34 -9.72 -14.35
N MET A 294 -11.67 -9.53 -14.43
CA MET A 294 -12.64 -10.47 -13.86
C MET A 294 -12.57 -11.85 -14.54
N GLU A 295 -12.40 -11.91 -15.85
CA GLU A 295 -12.25 -13.16 -16.60
C GLU A 295 -10.97 -13.90 -16.19
N HIS A 296 -9.85 -13.21 -15.97
CA HIS A 296 -8.63 -13.77 -15.35
C HIS A 296 -8.90 -14.31 -13.93
N VAL A 297 -9.59 -13.56 -13.06
CA VAL A 297 -9.94 -14.03 -11.72
C VAL A 297 -10.80 -15.31 -11.78
N VAL A 298 -11.77 -15.38 -12.70
CA VAL A 298 -12.58 -16.58 -12.91
C VAL A 298 -11.73 -17.76 -13.40
N LYS A 299 -10.81 -17.58 -14.38
CA LYS A 299 -9.85 -18.64 -14.80
C LYS A 299 -9.12 -19.22 -13.58
N SER A 300 -8.57 -18.34 -12.73
CA SER A 300 -7.81 -18.71 -11.53
C SER A 300 -8.64 -19.40 -10.44
N ILE A 301 -9.95 -19.14 -10.36
CA ILE A 301 -10.88 -19.90 -9.49
C ILE A 301 -11.16 -21.28 -10.09
N LEU A 302 -11.39 -21.38 -11.40
CA LEU A 302 -11.71 -22.64 -12.07
C LEU A 302 -10.51 -23.61 -12.06
N CYS A 303 -9.29 -23.16 -12.35
CA CYS A 303 -8.07 -23.99 -12.21
C CYS A 303 -7.75 -24.40 -10.76
N ARG A 304 -8.29 -23.69 -9.76
CA ARG A 304 -8.15 -24.06 -8.34
C ARG A 304 -9.14 -25.16 -7.91
N TYR A 305 -10.32 -25.20 -8.53
CA TYR A 305 -11.42 -26.03 -8.05
C TYR A 305 -11.90 -27.13 -9.00
N LEU A 306 -11.71 -27.06 -10.32
CA LEU A 306 -12.15 -28.11 -11.26
C LEU A 306 -10.94 -28.92 -11.77
N PRO A 307 -10.75 -30.19 -11.36
CA PRO A 307 -9.53 -30.98 -11.62
C PRO A 307 -9.10 -31.08 -13.09
N GLN A 308 -10.08 -31.04 -14.00
CA GLN A 308 -9.90 -31.05 -15.45
C GLN A 308 -9.17 -29.82 -16.04
N PHE A 309 -8.89 -28.80 -15.22
CA PHE A 309 -8.10 -27.62 -15.57
C PHE A 309 -6.82 -27.47 -14.72
N ASN A 310 -6.50 -28.41 -13.82
CA ASN A 310 -5.36 -28.30 -12.90
C ASN A 310 -3.98 -28.26 -13.60
N ASP A 311 -3.88 -28.71 -14.85
CA ASP A 311 -2.65 -28.62 -15.65
C ASP A 311 -2.45 -27.25 -16.32
N ILE A 312 -3.49 -26.41 -16.36
CA ILE A 312 -3.43 -25.07 -16.92
C ILE A 312 -2.88 -24.11 -15.86
N GLN A 313 -1.65 -23.66 -16.07
CA GLN A 313 -1.13 -22.49 -15.36
C GLN A 313 -1.81 -21.23 -15.91
N VAL A 314 -2.43 -20.46 -15.01
CA VAL A 314 -2.93 -19.13 -15.33
C VAL A 314 -1.82 -18.15 -14.96
N GLU A 315 -1.20 -17.54 -15.96
CA GLU A 315 -0.16 -16.53 -15.74
C GLU A 315 -0.77 -15.28 -15.09
N ASP A 316 -0.04 -14.72 -14.12
CA ASP A 316 -0.39 -13.47 -13.45
C ASP A 316 -0.41 -12.30 -14.45
N LEU A 317 -1.24 -11.27 -14.18
CA LEU A 317 -1.37 -10.07 -15.01
C LEU A 317 -0.14 -9.16 -14.84
N ALA A 318 0.96 -9.57 -15.47
CA ALA A 318 2.24 -8.89 -15.45
C ALA A 318 2.17 -7.48 -16.07
N HIS A 319 3.06 -6.62 -15.59
CA HIS A 319 3.30 -5.25 -16.04
C HIS A 319 4.80 -4.95 -15.93
N GLN A 320 5.28 -3.87 -16.54
CA GLN A 320 6.72 -3.56 -16.63
C GLN A 320 7.47 -3.62 -15.28
N TYR A 321 6.81 -3.22 -14.19
CA TYR A 321 7.39 -3.22 -12.84
C TYR A 321 7.09 -4.46 -11.97
N SER A 322 6.57 -5.58 -12.52
CA SER A 322 6.21 -6.76 -11.72
C SER A 322 7.41 -7.36 -10.97
N LYS A 323 8.53 -7.63 -11.68
CA LYS A 323 9.79 -8.15 -11.08
C LYS A 323 10.26 -7.29 -9.89
N ILE A 324 10.15 -5.97 -10.02
CA ILE A 324 10.56 -5.00 -9.00
C ILE A 324 9.55 -4.95 -7.84
N SER A 325 8.26 -5.10 -8.12
CA SER A 325 7.17 -5.10 -7.14
C SER A 325 7.16 -6.35 -6.23
N GLU A 326 7.87 -7.40 -6.60
CA GLU A 326 8.17 -8.55 -5.73
C GLU A 326 9.26 -8.26 -4.69
N LYS A 327 10.18 -7.32 -4.97
CA LYS A 327 11.28 -6.95 -4.05
C LYS A 327 10.70 -6.47 -2.72
N LYS A 328 11.28 -6.90 -1.61
CA LYS A 328 10.83 -6.55 -0.25
C LYS A 328 11.07 -5.06 0.03
N SER A 329 10.05 -4.33 0.47
CA SER A 329 10.16 -2.90 0.78
C SER A 329 11.01 -2.63 2.03
N GLU A 330 11.88 -1.62 1.97
CA GLU A 330 12.57 -1.08 3.14
C GLU A 330 11.67 -0.03 3.83
N ILE A 331 11.46 -0.17 5.14
CA ILE A 331 10.51 0.67 5.92
C ILE A 331 11.14 1.14 7.23
N VAL A 332 11.06 2.45 7.45
CA VAL A 332 11.59 3.16 8.62
C VAL A 332 10.42 3.69 9.43
N ASN A 333 10.18 3.11 10.61
CA ASN A 333 9.17 3.61 11.53
C ASN A 333 9.67 4.88 12.22
N LEU A 334 9.05 6.02 11.92
CA LEU A 334 9.39 7.33 12.49
C LEU A 334 8.77 7.52 13.89
N GLY A 335 7.86 6.62 14.29
CA GLY A 335 7.23 6.60 15.59
C GLY A 335 6.07 7.61 15.70
N VAL A 336 5.75 7.98 16.94
CA VAL A 336 4.57 8.81 17.23
C VAL A 336 4.96 10.25 17.51
N ILE A 337 4.40 11.16 16.72
CA ILE A 337 4.42 12.61 16.93
C ILE A 337 3.29 12.93 17.90
N GLN A 338 3.62 13.47 19.08
CA GLN A 338 2.67 13.65 20.18
C GLN A 338 1.88 14.97 20.09
N GLN A 339 1.49 15.34 18.87
CA GLN A 339 0.57 16.43 18.54
C GLN A 339 -0.81 15.86 18.19
N ASN A 340 -1.88 16.64 18.34
CA ASN A 340 -3.23 16.15 18.05
C ASN A 340 -3.59 16.32 16.55
N PRO A 341 -3.68 15.25 15.74
CA PRO A 341 -4.08 15.36 14.34
C PRO A 341 -5.54 15.82 14.14
N SER A 342 -6.38 15.91 15.18
CA SER A 342 -7.75 16.44 15.05
C SER A 342 -7.85 17.97 15.14
N SER A 343 -6.74 18.71 15.23
CA SER A 343 -6.76 20.18 15.18
C SER A 343 -5.76 20.71 14.17
N ALA A 344 -6.14 21.78 13.46
CA ALA A 344 -5.30 22.38 12.41
C ALA A 344 -3.87 22.68 12.89
N ARG A 345 -3.72 23.25 14.09
CA ARG A 345 -2.40 23.44 14.71
C ARG A 345 -1.63 22.13 14.89
N GLY A 346 -2.27 21.08 15.40
CA GLY A 346 -1.58 19.80 15.63
C GLY A 346 -1.15 19.15 14.33
N THR A 347 -1.98 19.22 13.28
CA THR A 347 -1.62 18.81 11.91
C THR A 347 -0.45 19.61 11.34
N LEU A 348 -0.45 20.93 11.50
CA LEU A 348 0.67 21.79 11.08
C LEU A 348 1.98 21.37 11.77
N GLU A 349 1.94 21.13 13.08
CA GLU A 349 3.12 20.69 13.84
C GLU A 349 3.55 19.26 13.46
N ILE A 350 2.63 18.37 13.04
CA ILE A 350 2.94 17.08 12.43
C ILE A 350 3.66 17.28 11.09
N MET A 351 3.10 18.10 10.19
CA MET A 351 3.65 18.34 8.86
C MET A 351 5.03 18.99 8.93
N LYS A 352 5.28 19.97 9.81
CA LYS A 352 6.62 20.54 10.03
C LYS A 352 7.63 19.50 10.52
N VAL A 353 7.22 18.58 11.41
CA VAL A 353 8.08 17.47 11.87
C VAL A 353 8.33 16.44 10.76
N LEU A 354 7.50 16.35 9.72
CA LEU A 354 7.77 15.53 8.54
C LEU A 354 8.58 16.29 7.47
N HIS A 355 8.41 17.62 7.36
CA HIS A 355 9.11 18.50 6.41
C HIS A 355 10.64 18.43 6.55
N GLN A 356 11.17 18.18 7.76
CA GLN A 356 12.62 17.95 7.98
C GLN A 356 13.23 16.83 7.09
N TYR A 357 12.40 15.92 6.56
CA TYR A 357 12.80 14.80 5.71
C TYR A 357 12.62 15.07 4.20
N VAL A 358 12.13 16.23 3.77
CA VAL A 358 12.12 16.66 2.35
C VAL A 358 13.57 16.97 1.93
N PRO A 359 14.13 16.39 0.84
CA PRO A 359 15.43 16.79 0.32
C PRO A 359 15.37 18.22 -0.23
N VAL A 360 16.49 18.94 -0.20
CA VAL A 360 16.61 20.30 -0.74
C VAL A 360 17.79 20.36 -1.70
N GLY A 361 17.60 20.98 -2.86
CA GLY A 361 18.65 21.22 -3.86
C GLY A 361 19.69 22.25 -3.41
N ARG A 362 20.58 22.68 -4.33
CA ARG A 362 21.58 23.72 -4.04
C ARG A 362 21.08 25.14 -4.32
N ASP A 363 20.21 25.26 -5.31
CA ASP A 363 19.30 26.38 -5.53
C ASP A 363 18.47 26.75 -4.27
N GLY A 364 18.24 25.77 -3.39
CA GLY A 364 17.41 25.87 -2.20
C GLY A 364 16.00 25.31 -2.39
N GLN A 365 15.68 24.72 -3.54
CA GLN A 365 14.33 24.24 -3.83
C GLN A 365 14.05 22.87 -3.17
N PRO A 366 12.82 22.63 -2.70
CA PRO A 366 12.44 21.41 -2.00
C PRO A 366 12.05 20.29 -2.98
N TYR A 367 12.88 19.25 -3.08
CA TYR A 367 12.61 18.09 -3.92
C TYR A 367 11.32 17.36 -3.48
N PRO A 368 10.26 17.30 -4.31
CA PRO A 368 8.98 16.80 -3.83
C PRO A 368 8.95 15.27 -3.58
N ILE A 369 8.43 14.91 -2.41
CA ILE A 369 8.19 13.53 -1.96
C ILE A 369 6.73 13.31 -1.56
N LEU A 370 6.23 12.08 -1.75
CA LEU A 370 4.84 11.76 -1.43
C LEU A 370 4.62 11.64 0.08
N CYS A 371 3.51 12.22 0.55
CA CYS A 371 3.01 12.11 1.92
C CYS A 371 1.65 11.39 1.91
N HIS A 372 1.64 10.15 2.37
CA HIS A 372 0.50 9.25 2.29
C HIS A 372 -0.32 9.22 3.57
N GLY A 373 -1.64 9.06 3.44
CA GLY A 373 -2.54 8.82 4.57
C GLY A 373 -3.89 8.27 4.12
N ASP A 374 -4.77 8.02 5.09
CA ASP A 374 -6.18 7.79 4.83
C ASP A 374 -6.90 9.07 4.34
N GLN A 375 -8.20 8.98 4.08
CA GLN A 375 -9.08 10.09 3.72
C GLN A 375 -8.87 11.31 4.64
N LEU A 376 -8.99 11.11 5.95
CA LEU A 376 -9.05 12.19 6.94
C LEU A 376 -7.67 12.78 7.20
N SER A 377 -6.61 11.96 7.15
CA SER A 377 -5.24 12.47 7.24
C SER A 377 -4.88 13.30 6.00
N VAL A 378 -5.25 12.87 4.78
CA VAL A 378 -4.91 13.60 3.54
C VAL A 378 -5.73 14.88 3.36
N GLU A 379 -7.02 14.88 3.72
CA GLU A 379 -7.85 16.09 3.86
C GLU A 379 -7.10 17.16 4.68
N ARG A 380 -6.66 16.79 5.89
CA ARG A 380 -5.92 17.65 6.81
C ARG A 380 -4.52 18.04 6.31
N MET A 381 -3.83 17.18 5.57
CA MET A 381 -2.55 17.53 4.94
C MET A 381 -2.70 18.66 3.91
N VAL A 382 -3.80 18.65 3.14
CA VAL A 382 -4.10 19.73 2.19
C VAL A 382 -4.52 21.01 2.92
N GLU A 383 -5.39 20.93 3.93
CA GLU A 383 -5.72 22.07 4.80
C GLU A 383 -4.47 22.72 5.43
N ALA A 384 -3.50 21.91 5.86
CA ALA A 384 -2.25 22.38 6.41
C ALA A 384 -1.39 23.13 5.39
N LYS A 385 -1.29 22.64 4.14
CA LYS A 385 -0.59 23.36 3.05
C LYS A 385 -1.32 24.64 2.65
N LEU A 386 -2.64 24.58 2.44
CA LEU A 386 -3.51 25.74 2.20
C LEU A 386 -3.30 26.85 3.24
N SER A 387 -3.25 26.48 4.52
CA SER A 387 -3.07 27.42 5.64
C SER A 387 -1.70 28.11 5.68
N MET A 388 -0.68 27.53 5.04
CA MET A 388 0.70 28.01 5.05
C MET A 388 1.19 28.56 3.70
N ALA A 389 0.37 28.44 2.65
CA ALA A 389 0.66 28.83 1.27
C ALA A 389 1.36 30.18 1.11
N PHE A 390 0.89 31.17 1.87
CA PHE A 390 1.35 32.56 1.82
C PHE A 390 2.22 32.94 3.04
N SER A 391 2.90 31.96 3.65
CA SER A 391 3.89 32.21 4.70
C SER A 391 5.07 33.02 4.17
N GLU A 392 5.47 34.05 4.91
CA GLU A 392 6.69 34.85 4.64
C GLU A 392 7.98 34.01 4.80
N ASP A 393 7.93 32.92 5.57
CA ASP A 393 9.02 31.96 5.77
C ASP A 393 8.78 30.71 4.89
N PRO A 394 9.66 30.42 3.91
CA PRO A 394 9.56 29.24 3.05
C PRO A 394 9.66 27.89 3.78
N GLU A 395 10.37 27.79 4.91
CA GLU A 395 10.42 26.53 5.67
C GLU A 395 9.04 26.16 6.24
N ASP A 396 8.21 27.18 6.46
CA ASP A 396 6.88 27.08 7.03
C ASP A 396 5.80 26.77 5.97
N GLN A 397 6.05 27.00 4.68
CA GLN A 397 5.10 26.77 3.56
C GLN A 397 4.76 25.28 3.32
N LEU A 398 5.52 24.34 3.90
CA LEU A 398 5.33 22.90 3.72
C LEU A 398 5.39 22.44 2.24
N THR A 399 6.22 23.12 1.44
CA THR A 399 6.59 22.75 0.07
C THR A 399 7.32 21.39 0.04
N GLY A 400 7.41 20.76 -1.14
CA GLY A 400 7.99 19.41 -1.28
C GLY A 400 7.29 18.24 -0.57
N LEU A 401 6.27 18.45 0.28
CA LEU A 401 5.37 17.38 0.73
C LEU A 401 4.11 17.34 -0.16
N LEU A 402 3.90 16.26 -0.92
CA LEU A 402 2.74 16.08 -1.81
C LEU A 402 1.72 15.08 -1.20
N PRO A 403 0.52 15.52 -0.76
CA PRO A 403 -0.46 14.63 -0.15
C PRO A 403 -1.08 13.62 -1.15
N ARG A 404 -1.09 12.32 -0.82
CA ARG A 404 -1.58 11.25 -1.72
C ARG A 404 -2.44 10.21 -0.98
N PRO A 405 -3.77 10.10 -1.26
CA PRO A 405 -4.69 9.21 -0.54
C PRO A 405 -4.38 7.72 -0.77
N GLN A 406 -4.62 6.89 0.25
CA GLN A 406 -4.29 5.46 0.24
C GLN A 406 -5.50 4.52 0.06
N GLY A 407 -5.20 3.25 -0.27
CA GLY A 407 -6.15 2.31 -0.86
C GLY A 407 -6.92 1.41 0.11
N PHE A 408 -6.41 1.14 1.32
CA PHE A 408 -7.07 0.18 2.22
C PHE A 408 -8.37 0.74 2.81
N HIS A 409 -8.37 1.98 3.31
CA HIS A 409 -9.58 2.61 3.84
C HIS A 409 -10.64 2.85 2.75
N LYS A 410 -10.24 3.23 1.53
CA LYS A 410 -11.12 3.29 0.34
C LYS A 410 -11.89 1.98 0.14
N ARG A 411 -11.16 0.87 0.00
CA ARG A 411 -11.73 -0.47 -0.22
C ARG A 411 -12.59 -0.94 0.96
N CYS A 412 -12.28 -0.54 2.19
CA CYS A 412 -13.12 -0.84 3.34
C CYS A 412 -14.52 -0.20 3.23
N ILE A 413 -14.63 0.98 2.59
CA ILE A 413 -15.90 1.66 2.35
C ILE A 413 -16.65 1.03 1.17
N ILE A 414 -16.02 0.78 0.02
CA ILE A 414 -16.68 0.05 -1.09
C ILE A 414 -17.17 -1.34 -0.65
N LEU A 415 -16.47 -1.98 0.30
CA LEU A 415 -16.90 -3.25 0.93
C LEU A 415 -18.03 -3.06 1.95
N GLN A 416 -18.08 -1.93 2.67
CA GLN A 416 -19.22 -1.54 3.51
C GLN A 416 -20.47 -1.27 2.65
N ASP A 417 -20.36 -0.56 1.53
CA ASP A 417 -21.47 -0.29 0.61
C ASP A 417 -21.98 -1.59 -0.04
N SER A 418 -21.05 -2.48 -0.44
CA SER A 418 -21.38 -3.82 -0.93
C SER A 418 -22.12 -4.67 0.11
N MET A 419 -21.78 -4.52 1.40
CA MET A 419 -22.51 -5.18 2.49
C MET A 419 -23.87 -4.51 2.76
N ASN A 420 -23.95 -3.19 2.76
CA ASN A 420 -25.19 -2.44 2.96
C ASN A 420 -26.22 -2.74 1.85
N MET A 421 -25.76 -2.90 0.61
CA MET A 421 -26.54 -3.30 -0.57
C MET A 421 -27.09 -4.73 -0.47
N LEU A 422 -26.31 -5.68 0.05
CA LEU A 422 -26.60 -7.12 -0.07
C LEU A 422 -27.04 -7.79 1.24
N PHE A 423 -26.86 -7.16 2.41
CA PHE A 423 -27.05 -7.80 3.71
C PHE A 423 -28.23 -7.23 4.50
N ASP A 424 -29.37 -7.92 4.45
CA ASP A 424 -30.51 -7.68 5.34
C ASP A 424 -30.71 -8.88 6.30
N GLY A 425 -30.87 -8.60 7.60
CA GLY A 425 -31.18 -9.59 8.63
C GLY A 425 -32.50 -10.34 8.38
N ARG A 426 -33.49 -9.70 7.74
CA ARG A 426 -34.79 -10.29 7.35
C ARG A 426 -34.59 -11.50 6.44
N THR A 427 -33.60 -11.48 5.54
CA THR A 427 -33.34 -12.54 4.55
C THR A 427 -32.70 -13.82 5.09
N VAL A 428 -32.62 -14.03 6.42
CA VAL A 428 -32.01 -15.24 7.02
C VAL A 428 -32.70 -16.55 6.61
N GLY A 429 -34.01 -16.50 6.30
CA GLY A 429 -34.76 -17.64 5.76
C GLY A 429 -34.51 -17.90 4.27
N ASP A 430 -34.06 -16.90 3.53
CA ASP A 430 -34.10 -16.87 2.07
C ASP A 430 -32.85 -17.52 1.48
N LYS A 431 -33.00 -18.70 0.88
CA LYS A 431 -31.90 -19.38 0.19
C LYS A 431 -31.31 -18.49 -0.90
N GLY A 432 -29.98 -18.45 -0.97
CA GLY A 432 -29.23 -17.58 -1.89
C GLY A 432 -28.85 -16.22 -1.31
N SER A 433 -29.51 -15.74 -0.25
CA SER A 433 -29.16 -14.45 0.36
C SER A 433 -27.82 -14.49 1.09
N MET A 434 -27.10 -13.36 1.10
CA MET A 434 -25.85 -13.17 1.85
C MET A 434 -26.04 -13.45 3.35
N CYS A 435 -27.19 -13.07 3.92
CA CYS A 435 -27.53 -13.34 5.32
C CYS A 435 -27.72 -14.84 5.59
N HIS A 436 -28.45 -15.53 4.72
CA HIS A 436 -28.65 -16.96 4.82
C HIS A 436 -27.31 -17.71 4.65
N ILE A 437 -26.50 -17.37 3.64
CA ILE A 437 -25.20 -18.00 3.38
C ILE A 437 -24.24 -17.79 4.56
N LYS A 438 -24.10 -16.56 5.06
CA LYS A 438 -23.28 -16.23 6.25
C LYS A 438 -23.59 -17.17 7.42
N ASN A 439 -24.88 -17.36 7.70
CA ASN A 439 -25.35 -18.21 8.81
C ASN A 439 -25.16 -19.71 8.50
N LYS A 440 -25.53 -20.17 7.30
CA LYS A 440 -25.46 -21.57 6.84
C LYS A 440 -24.03 -22.13 6.77
N PHE A 441 -23.04 -21.26 6.52
CA PHE A 441 -21.62 -21.61 6.39
C PHE A 441 -20.74 -21.13 7.55
N GLY A 442 -21.31 -20.41 8.51
CA GLY A 442 -20.71 -20.18 9.82
C GLY A 442 -19.78 -18.95 9.93
N PHE A 443 -19.97 -17.93 9.09
CA PHE A 443 -19.20 -16.67 9.09
C PHE A 443 -19.60 -15.75 10.25
N ARG A 444 -19.47 -16.26 11.48
CA ARG A 444 -19.93 -15.63 12.74
C ARG A 444 -19.14 -14.38 13.14
N THR A 445 -17.96 -14.16 12.55
CA THR A 445 -17.07 -13.03 12.85
C THR A 445 -17.41 -11.75 12.07
N VAL A 446 -18.30 -11.84 11.06
CA VAL A 446 -18.78 -10.67 10.29
C VAL A 446 -19.77 -9.84 11.11
N LYS A 447 -19.45 -8.56 11.32
CA LYS A 447 -20.23 -7.55 12.08
C LYS A 447 -20.95 -6.57 11.12
N LYS A 448 -21.66 -5.55 11.67
CA LYS A 448 -22.24 -4.41 10.90
C LYS A 448 -21.14 -3.46 10.39
N LYS A 449 -20.24 -3.01 11.29
CA LYS A 449 -19.08 -2.17 10.95
C LYS A 449 -17.98 -3.03 10.32
N ILE A 450 -17.65 -2.79 9.05
CA ILE A 450 -16.75 -3.64 8.28
C ILE A 450 -15.27 -3.43 8.65
N SER A 451 -14.84 -2.20 8.96
CA SER A 451 -13.47 -1.92 9.45
C SER A 451 -13.07 -2.75 10.68
N ASP A 452 -14.06 -3.09 11.50
CA ASP A 452 -13.98 -3.92 12.70
C ASP A 452 -13.76 -5.43 12.45
N CYS A 453 -13.86 -5.88 11.19
CA CYS A 453 -13.84 -7.30 10.81
C CYS A 453 -13.43 -7.59 9.35
N VAL A 454 -12.78 -6.64 8.64
CA VAL A 454 -12.50 -6.66 7.18
C VAL A 454 -12.14 -8.04 6.63
N ASN A 455 -11.14 -8.71 7.22
CA ASN A 455 -10.70 -10.03 6.76
C ASN A 455 -11.84 -11.06 6.71
N SER A 456 -12.70 -11.13 7.73
CA SER A 456 -13.84 -12.07 7.75
C SER A 456 -14.95 -11.72 6.76
N VAL A 457 -15.01 -10.47 6.31
CA VAL A 457 -15.96 -9.99 5.29
C VAL A 457 -15.41 -10.33 3.91
N VAL A 458 -14.11 -10.13 3.69
CA VAL A 458 -13.38 -10.60 2.51
C VAL A 458 -13.44 -12.14 2.43
N ASP A 459 -13.28 -12.87 3.53
CA ASP A 459 -13.45 -14.34 3.57
C ASP A 459 -14.86 -14.78 3.13
N LEU A 460 -15.90 -14.01 3.51
CA LEU A 460 -17.29 -14.28 3.11
C LEU A 460 -17.50 -13.99 1.62
N PHE A 461 -17.09 -12.82 1.12
CA PHE A 461 -17.21 -12.48 -0.31
C PHE A 461 -16.40 -13.44 -1.19
N ASN A 462 -15.15 -13.75 -0.83
CA ASN A 462 -14.33 -14.71 -1.56
C ASN A 462 -15.02 -16.08 -1.62
N PHE A 463 -15.50 -16.60 -0.49
CA PHE A 463 -16.21 -17.88 -0.46
C PHE A 463 -17.48 -17.88 -1.33
N VAL A 464 -18.30 -16.83 -1.25
CA VAL A 464 -19.53 -16.69 -2.05
C VAL A 464 -19.20 -16.61 -3.54
N THR A 465 -18.16 -15.84 -3.89
CA THR A 465 -17.70 -15.66 -5.28
C THR A 465 -17.18 -16.99 -5.84
N GLU A 466 -16.24 -17.63 -5.16
CA GLU A 466 -15.66 -18.91 -5.57
C GLU A 466 -16.73 -20.00 -5.70
N ALA A 467 -17.67 -20.08 -4.74
CA ALA A 467 -18.72 -21.07 -4.76
C ALA A 467 -19.76 -20.82 -5.87
N SER A 468 -20.15 -19.57 -6.12
CA SER A 468 -21.04 -19.20 -7.24
C SER A 468 -20.38 -19.44 -8.60
N VAL A 469 -19.11 -19.07 -8.77
CA VAL A 469 -18.33 -19.37 -10.00
C VAL A 469 -18.27 -20.87 -10.26
N CYS A 470 -17.99 -21.68 -9.22
CA CYS A 470 -17.99 -23.13 -9.36
C CYS A 470 -19.39 -23.70 -9.69
N MET A 471 -20.45 -23.17 -9.09
CA MET A 471 -21.83 -23.61 -9.34
C MET A 471 -22.27 -23.32 -10.79
N ILE A 472 -22.02 -22.10 -11.28
CA ILE A 472 -22.30 -21.71 -12.67
C ILE A 472 -21.47 -22.56 -13.64
N ALA A 473 -20.19 -22.85 -13.31
CA ALA A 473 -19.38 -23.72 -14.13
C ALA A 473 -19.91 -25.16 -14.18
N CYS A 474 -20.41 -25.71 -13.07
CA CYS A 474 -21.04 -27.03 -13.05
C CYS A 474 -22.29 -27.07 -13.97
N GLU A 475 -23.15 -26.06 -13.89
CA GLU A 475 -24.33 -25.90 -14.74
C GLU A 475 -23.96 -25.77 -16.23
N LEU A 476 -22.97 -24.94 -16.58
CA LEU A 476 -22.47 -24.76 -17.95
C LEU A 476 -21.72 -25.98 -18.51
N LEU A 477 -21.31 -26.91 -17.66
CA LEU A 477 -20.62 -28.16 -18.01
C LEU A 477 -21.53 -29.40 -17.95
N ASN A 478 -22.76 -29.25 -17.42
CA ASN A 478 -23.69 -30.35 -17.13
C ASN A 478 -23.05 -31.44 -16.23
N ILE A 479 -22.50 -31.01 -15.09
CA ILE A 479 -21.99 -31.88 -14.00
C ILE A 479 -22.63 -31.48 -12.66
N ASP A 480 -22.73 -32.42 -11.72
CA ASP A 480 -23.36 -32.21 -10.40
C ASP A 480 -22.34 -31.87 -9.29
N ASP A 481 -21.05 -32.24 -9.46
CA ASP A 481 -19.99 -31.99 -8.49
C ASP A 481 -18.66 -31.56 -9.14
N ILE A 482 -17.93 -30.61 -8.52
CA ILE A 482 -16.62 -30.10 -8.96
C ILE A 482 -15.47 -31.12 -9.02
N ASP A 483 -15.63 -32.35 -8.52
CA ASP A 483 -14.67 -33.45 -8.71
C ASP A 483 -14.95 -34.25 -10.00
N GLU A 484 -16.10 -34.04 -10.67
CA GLU A 484 -16.46 -34.71 -11.91
C GLU A 484 -15.73 -34.11 -13.12
N ILE A 485 -15.47 -34.94 -14.13
CA ILE A 485 -14.82 -34.54 -15.38
C ILE A 485 -15.89 -34.55 -16.47
N ALA A 486 -16.10 -33.40 -17.14
CA ALA A 486 -17.13 -33.24 -18.14
C ALA A 486 -16.65 -33.69 -19.53
N ASP A 487 -17.43 -34.53 -20.22
CA ASP A 487 -17.15 -35.00 -21.59
C ASP A 487 -16.96 -33.88 -22.62
N ALA A 488 -17.47 -32.68 -22.32
CA ALA A 488 -17.35 -31.48 -23.17
C ALA A 488 -15.96 -30.82 -23.13
N VAL A 489 -15.07 -31.20 -22.20
CA VAL A 489 -13.73 -30.60 -22.06
C VAL A 489 -12.74 -31.26 -23.03
N PRO A 490 -12.02 -30.50 -23.87
CA PRO A 490 -11.03 -31.06 -24.79
C PRO A 490 -9.93 -31.87 -24.11
N ALA A 491 -9.36 -32.84 -24.82
CA ALA A 491 -8.19 -33.60 -24.34
C ALA A 491 -6.86 -32.84 -24.55
N VAL A 492 -6.83 -31.86 -25.46
CA VAL A 492 -5.63 -31.08 -25.83
C VAL A 492 -5.53 -29.83 -24.97
N VAL A 493 -4.34 -29.56 -24.41
CA VAL A 493 -4.10 -28.46 -23.46
C VAL A 493 -4.45 -27.08 -24.03
N VAL A 494 -4.09 -26.82 -25.29
CA VAL A 494 -4.39 -25.54 -25.98
C VAL A 494 -5.91 -25.36 -26.13
N ASP A 495 -6.62 -26.39 -26.58
CA ASP A 495 -8.07 -26.36 -26.72
C ASP A 495 -8.77 -26.22 -25.37
N ARG A 496 -8.22 -26.84 -24.30
CA ARG A 496 -8.69 -26.62 -22.92
C ARG A 496 -8.48 -25.18 -22.45
N TYR A 497 -7.36 -24.54 -22.79
CA TYR A 497 -7.14 -23.13 -22.43
C TYR A 497 -8.17 -22.21 -23.11
N THR A 498 -8.41 -22.40 -24.40
CA THR A 498 -9.44 -21.65 -25.15
C THR A 498 -10.84 -21.93 -24.63
N PHE A 499 -11.14 -23.19 -24.29
CA PHE A 499 -12.41 -23.59 -23.68
C PHE A 499 -12.61 -22.96 -22.29
N LEU A 500 -11.57 -22.99 -21.44
CA LEU A 500 -11.54 -22.34 -20.13
C LEU A 500 -11.77 -20.83 -20.27
N ALA A 501 -11.14 -20.17 -21.24
CA ALA A 501 -11.36 -18.75 -21.52
C ALA A 501 -12.82 -18.47 -21.90
N SER A 502 -13.43 -19.27 -22.78
CA SER A 502 -14.86 -19.14 -23.13
C SER A 502 -15.79 -19.43 -21.95
N LEU A 503 -15.44 -20.38 -21.07
CA LEU A 503 -16.19 -20.67 -19.84
C LEU A 503 -16.12 -19.48 -18.87
N SER A 504 -14.93 -18.90 -18.67
CA SER A 504 -14.74 -17.68 -17.86
C SER A 504 -15.50 -16.48 -18.43
N GLU A 505 -15.47 -16.30 -19.75
CA GLU A 505 -16.23 -15.25 -20.44
C GLU A 505 -17.74 -15.36 -20.13
N LYS A 506 -18.31 -16.58 -20.24
CA LYS A 506 -19.74 -16.83 -19.95
C LYS A 506 -20.10 -16.48 -18.51
N VAL A 507 -19.27 -16.87 -17.53
CA VAL A 507 -19.48 -16.57 -16.11
C VAL A 507 -19.46 -15.05 -15.85
N VAL A 508 -18.49 -14.32 -16.41
CA VAL A 508 -18.39 -12.87 -16.22
C VAL A 508 -19.51 -12.12 -16.96
N LYS A 509 -19.87 -12.57 -18.17
CA LYS A 509 -21.01 -12.02 -18.94
C LYS A 509 -22.34 -12.21 -18.21
N LEU A 510 -22.54 -13.34 -17.53
CA LEU A 510 -23.71 -13.61 -16.68
C LEU A 510 -23.73 -12.70 -15.45
N ALA A 511 -22.59 -12.49 -14.81
CA ALA A 511 -22.44 -11.56 -13.69
C ALA A 511 -22.55 -10.08 -14.09
N TRP A 512 -22.39 -9.72 -15.36
CA TRP A 512 -22.21 -8.32 -15.76
C TRP A 512 -23.45 -7.44 -15.52
N PRO A 513 -23.32 -6.23 -14.94
CA PRO A 513 -24.43 -5.29 -14.73
C PRO A 513 -24.90 -4.62 -16.02
N GLN A 514 -26.10 -4.04 -15.97
CA GLN A 514 -26.52 -3.04 -16.95
C GLN A 514 -25.77 -1.72 -16.69
N VAL A 515 -24.81 -1.38 -17.56
CA VAL A 515 -24.03 -0.14 -17.45
C VAL A 515 -24.70 0.98 -18.26
N ASP A 516 -25.19 1.99 -17.55
CA ASP A 516 -25.85 3.18 -18.11
C ASP A 516 -24.81 4.19 -18.61
N THR A 517 -24.21 3.86 -19.76
CA THR A 517 -23.21 4.73 -20.41
C THR A 517 -23.77 6.09 -20.82
N GLN A 518 -25.10 6.25 -20.89
CA GLN A 518 -25.72 7.56 -21.13
C GLN A 518 -25.59 8.44 -19.88
N SER A 519 -25.90 7.94 -18.69
CA SER A 519 -25.71 8.69 -17.43
C SER A 519 -24.26 9.15 -17.25
N ILE A 520 -23.27 8.32 -17.63
CA ILE A 520 -21.84 8.67 -17.57
C ILE A 520 -21.48 9.75 -18.60
N ARG A 521 -21.97 9.63 -19.83
CA ARG A 521 -21.75 10.64 -20.90
C ARG A 521 -22.42 11.97 -20.60
N GLN A 522 -23.57 11.97 -19.92
CA GLN A 522 -24.25 13.20 -19.52
C GLN A 522 -23.38 14.03 -18.57
N VAL A 523 -22.65 13.42 -17.63
CA VAL A 523 -21.71 14.16 -16.78
C VAL A 523 -20.59 14.82 -17.60
N ALA A 524 -20.07 14.15 -18.63
CA ALA A 524 -18.98 14.65 -19.46
C ALA A 524 -19.41 15.71 -20.50
N VAL A 525 -20.70 15.78 -20.84
CA VAL A 525 -21.23 16.62 -21.94
C VAL A 525 -22.19 17.71 -21.46
N ALA A 526 -22.70 17.65 -20.23
CA ALA A 526 -23.49 18.73 -19.65
C ALA A 526 -22.69 20.04 -19.67
N ALA A 527 -23.25 21.05 -20.34
CA ALA A 527 -22.79 22.43 -20.17
C ALA A 527 -23.07 22.84 -18.72
N GLY A 528 -22.17 23.63 -18.13
CA GLY A 528 -22.41 24.21 -16.81
C GLY A 528 -23.49 25.27 -16.91
N ASP A 529 -24.74 24.90 -16.62
CA ASP A 529 -25.84 25.86 -16.47
C ASP A 529 -25.54 26.83 -15.33
N GLU A 530 -25.92 28.10 -15.51
CA GLU A 530 -25.59 29.18 -14.58
C GLU A 530 -26.22 28.97 -13.19
N HIS A 531 -25.38 28.98 -12.15
CA HIS A 531 -25.72 29.20 -10.73
C HIS A 531 -27.20 28.99 -10.31
N THR A 532 -27.61 27.72 -10.18
CA THR A 532 -28.75 27.40 -9.31
C THR A 532 -28.27 27.41 -7.85
N ASP A 533 -28.35 28.57 -7.20
CA ASP A 533 -28.02 28.75 -5.79
C ASP A 533 -29.09 28.10 -4.88
N ASP A 534 -29.09 26.77 -4.85
CA ASP A 534 -29.91 25.92 -3.99
C ASP A 534 -29.22 25.80 -2.62
N GLU A 535 -29.38 26.81 -1.76
CA GLU A 535 -28.78 26.90 -0.40
C GLU A 535 -29.38 25.89 0.61
N GLY A 536 -29.42 24.61 0.24
CA GLY A 536 -29.50 23.53 1.22
C GLY A 536 -28.21 23.49 2.03
N HIS A 537 -28.24 23.91 3.30
CA HIS A 537 -27.07 24.00 4.19
C HIS A 537 -26.40 22.64 4.48
N SER A 538 -25.60 22.14 3.53
CA SER A 538 -24.58 21.09 3.75
C SER A 538 -23.29 21.76 4.23
N SER A 539 -23.10 21.84 5.56
CA SER A 539 -21.90 22.47 6.14
C SER A 539 -20.60 21.67 5.97
N ASP A 540 -20.67 20.42 5.48
CA ASP A 540 -19.50 19.55 5.24
C ASP A 540 -18.93 19.65 3.80
N ASP A 541 -19.52 20.50 2.94
CA ASP A 541 -19.14 20.68 1.53
C ASP A 541 -18.16 21.85 1.26
N THR A 542 -17.47 22.34 2.30
CA THR A 542 -16.51 23.46 2.21
C THR A 542 -15.22 23.17 2.97
N ILE A 543 -14.09 23.11 2.26
CA ILE A 543 -12.77 23.27 2.89
C ILE A 543 -12.61 24.76 3.19
N LEU A 544 -12.43 25.11 4.48
CA LEU A 544 -12.31 26.43 5.12
C LEU A 544 -13.58 26.96 5.84
N TYR A 545 -13.66 26.85 7.17
CA TYR A 545 -13.07 27.82 8.11
C TYR A 545 -13.27 27.39 9.58
N TRP A 546 -12.62 28.07 10.52
CA TRP A 546 -12.58 27.70 11.94
C TRP A 546 -13.88 28.06 12.67
N ASP A 547 -14.40 27.14 13.49
CA ASP A 547 -15.08 27.52 14.74
C ASP A 547 -14.60 26.65 15.91
N ASN A 548 -14.67 27.19 17.14
CA ASN A 548 -14.01 26.65 18.32
C ASN A 548 -14.92 25.79 19.20
N GLY A 549 -14.98 24.50 18.84
CA GLY A 549 -15.14 23.43 19.82
C GLY A 549 -16.52 22.80 19.92
N GLN A 550 -16.57 21.52 19.54
CA GLN A 550 -17.47 20.52 20.09
C GLN A 550 -16.67 19.26 20.48
N GLU A 551 -17.31 18.34 21.19
CA GLU A 551 -16.62 17.24 21.88
C GLU A 551 -16.27 16.05 20.97
N LEU A 552 -15.51 15.10 21.52
CA LEU A 552 -14.71 14.14 20.77
C LEU A 552 -15.43 12.79 20.57
N GLU A 553 -15.94 12.54 19.36
CA GLU A 553 -16.41 11.21 18.94
C GLU A 553 -15.40 10.43 18.09
N ASP A 554 -15.72 9.14 17.87
CA ASP A 554 -14.75 8.11 17.47
C ASP A 554 -14.18 8.27 16.05
N THR A 555 -12.99 7.69 15.82
CA THR A 555 -12.32 7.71 14.51
C THR A 555 -13.06 6.88 13.45
N LEU A 556 -13.07 7.40 12.21
CA LEU A 556 -14.06 7.17 11.13
C LEU A 556 -15.40 7.85 11.46
N PRO A 557 -16.00 8.61 10.51
CA PRO A 557 -17.17 9.45 10.78
C PRO A 557 -18.32 8.65 11.40
N TYR A 558 -19.01 9.32 12.31
CA TYR A 558 -20.02 8.72 13.18
C TYR A 558 -21.30 8.45 12.37
N TYR A 559 -21.42 7.24 11.83
CA TYR A 559 -22.66 6.74 11.26
C TYR A 559 -23.64 6.34 12.38
N GLU A 560 -24.09 7.34 13.15
CA GLU A 560 -25.42 7.28 13.76
C GLU A 560 -26.45 7.36 12.65
N SER A 561 -26.87 6.19 12.16
CA SER A 561 -28.12 6.05 11.42
C SER A 561 -29.29 6.16 12.42
N GLU A 562 -29.47 7.35 13.01
CA GLU A 562 -30.69 7.75 13.73
C GLU A 562 -31.70 8.47 12.80
N ASP A 563 -31.48 8.42 11.48
CA ASP A 563 -32.59 8.47 10.54
C ASP A 563 -33.42 7.19 10.70
N GLU A 564 -34.52 7.30 11.46
CA GLU A 564 -35.61 6.34 11.42
C GLU A 564 -36.13 6.30 9.98
N PHE A 565 -35.96 5.15 9.32
CA PHE A 565 -36.23 4.99 7.90
C PHE A 565 -37.75 4.94 7.67
N ASP A 566 -38.38 6.12 7.64
CA ASP A 566 -39.70 6.34 7.05
C ASP A 566 -39.58 5.98 5.55
N GLU A 567 -39.68 4.68 5.24
CA GLU A 567 -39.89 4.18 3.89
C GLU A 567 -41.15 4.89 3.35
N PRO A 568 -41.06 5.77 2.33
CA PRO A 568 -42.27 6.24 1.68
C PRO A 568 -42.92 5.00 1.05
N GLU A 569 -44.18 4.72 1.42
CA GLU A 569 -44.95 3.58 0.90
C GLU A 569 -45.14 3.74 -0.62
N ALA A 570 -44.14 3.30 -1.39
CA ALA A 570 -44.12 3.42 -2.83
C ALA A 570 -45.20 2.50 -3.42
N GLU A 571 -46.17 3.11 -4.10
CA GLU A 571 -47.27 2.37 -4.73
C GLU A 571 -46.70 1.28 -5.66
N VAL A 572 -47.12 0.03 -5.43
CA VAL A 572 -46.55 -1.15 -6.09
C VAL A 572 -46.96 -1.17 -7.57
N HIS A 573 -46.14 -0.56 -8.41
CA HIS A 573 -46.24 -0.69 -9.86
C HIS A 573 -45.76 -2.07 -10.31
N ASP A 574 -46.65 -2.78 -11.00
CA ASP A 574 -46.54 -4.20 -11.31
C ASP A 574 -45.73 -4.45 -12.60
N ASP A 575 -44.40 -4.49 -12.48
CA ASP A 575 -43.48 -4.88 -13.57
C ASP A 575 -42.39 -5.83 -13.03
N ARG A 576 -42.76 -7.12 -12.86
CA ARG A 576 -42.04 -8.10 -12.02
C ARG A 576 -40.80 -8.72 -12.68
N GLY A 577 -39.69 -8.01 -12.62
CA GLY A 577 -38.37 -8.60 -12.83
C GLY A 577 -38.00 -9.67 -11.78
N ASP A 578 -37.06 -10.55 -12.11
CA ASP A 578 -36.52 -11.53 -11.16
C ASP A 578 -35.42 -10.90 -10.27
N SER A 579 -35.85 -10.40 -9.12
CA SER A 579 -34.97 -9.77 -8.13
C SER A 579 -33.99 -10.76 -7.48
N VAL A 580 -34.30 -12.07 -7.42
CA VAL A 580 -33.34 -13.08 -6.93
C VAL A 580 -32.20 -13.30 -7.92
N TYR A 581 -32.51 -13.33 -9.21
CA TYR A 581 -31.54 -13.42 -10.30
C TYR A 581 -30.63 -12.19 -10.36
N ASN A 582 -31.21 -10.98 -10.29
CA ASN A 582 -30.43 -9.73 -10.25
C ASN A 582 -29.59 -9.61 -8.99
N TYR A 583 -30.14 -9.93 -7.81
CA TYR A 583 -29.39 -9.98 -6.54
C TYR A 583 -28.20 -10.94 -6.61
N SER A 584 -28.41 -12.15 -7.14
CA SER A 584 -27.37 -13.18 -7.25
C SER A 584 -26.25 -12.76 -8.22
N ARG A 585 -26.60 -12.15 -9.35
CA ARG A 585 -25.63 -11.55 -10.30
C ARG A 585 -24.85 -10.40 -9.67
N CYS A 586 -25.52 -9.53 -8.93
CA CYS A 586 -24.89 -8.41 -8.22
C CYS A 586 -23.92 -8.89 -7.13
N MET A 587 -24.34 -9.89 -6.33
CA MET A 587 -23.51 -10.50 -5.30
C MET A 587 -22.23 -11.13 -5.89
N LEU A 588 -22.34 -11.84 -7.01
CA LEU A 588 -21.19 -12.38 -7.76
C LEU A 588 -20.31 -11.26 -8.33
N TRP A 589 -20.90 -10.22 -8.94
CA TRP A 589 -20.16 -9.12 -9.55
C TRP A 589 -19.40 -8.26 -8.52
N ARG A 590 -20.05 -7.88 -7.41
CA ARG A 590 -19.40 -7.21 -6.27
C ARG A 590 -18.23 -8.07 -5.74
N GLY A 591 -18.45 -9.37 -5.61
CA GLY A 591 -17.41 -10.32 -5.21
C GLY A 591 -16.19 -10.33 -6.15
N LEU A 592 -16.42 -10.44 -7.46
CA LEU A 592 -15.37 -10.36 -8.48
C LEU A 592 -14.66 -9.00 -8.49
N LEU A 593 -15.38 -7.89 -8.27
CA LEU A 593 -14.81 -6.54 -8.15
C LEU A 593 -13.83 -6.46 -6.96
N HIS A 594 -14.23 -6.91 -5.77
CA HIS A 594 -13.36 -6.94 -4.58
C HIS A 594 -12.11 -7.80 -4.78
N MET A 595 -12.23 -8.91 -5.52
CA MET A 595 -11.10 -9.76 -5.88
C MET A 595 -10.16 -9.06 -6.88
N VAL A 596 -10.68 -8.37 -7.90
CA VAL A 596 -9.87 -7.62 -8.88
C VAL A 596 -9.15 -6.42 -8.24
N GLN A 597 -9.85 -5.59 -7.46
CA GLN A 597 -9.24 -4.45 -6.75
C GLN A 597 -8.16 -4.91 -5.76
N THR A 598 -8.38 -6.05 -5.10
CA THR A 598 -7.37 -6.65 -4.22
C THR A 598 -6.19 -7.22 -5.02
N TYR A 599 -6.43 -7.84 -6.17
CA TYR A 599 -5.36 -8.32 -7.06
C TYR A 599 -4.45 -7.17 -7.51
N ALA A 600 -5.03 -6.05 -7.96
CA ALA A 600 -4.29 -4.86 -8.38
C ALA A 600 -3.31 -4.38 -7.30
N GLU A 601 -3.78 -4.27 -6.04
CA GLU A 601 -2.91 -3.96 -4.90
C GLU A 601 -1.85 -5.04 -4.65
N ARG A 602 -2.22 -6.33 -4.65
CA ARG A 602 -1.30 -7.45 -4.33
C ARG A 602 -0.10 -7.54 -5.27
N PHE A 603 -0.28 -7.15 -6.53
CA PHE A 603 0.77 -7.15 -7.55
C PHE A 603 1.39 -5.76 -7.78
N ASN A 604 0.92 -4.70 -7.10
CA ASN A 604 1.33 -3.31 -7.30
C ASN A 604 1.15 -2.83 -8.75
N ASN A 605 0.02 -3.19 -9.36
CA ASN A 605 -0.34 -2.73 -10.69
C ASN A 605 -1.01 -1.34 -10.58
N GLY A 606 -0.22 -0.29 -10.76
CA GLY A 606 -0.64 1.11 -10.58
C GLY A 606 -1.75 1.52 -11.53
N ASP A 607 -1.65 1.19 -12.82
CA ASP A 607 -2.70 1.47 -13.82
C ASP A 607 -4.03 0.84 -13.45
N HIS A 608 -4.00 -0.39 -12.92
CA HIS A 608 -5.19 -1.05 -12.42
C HIS A 608 -5.77 -0.30 -11.22
N MET A 609 -4.94 0.07 -10.25
CA MET A 609 -5.37 0.83 -9.07
C MET A 609 -5.95 2.22 -9.41
N ILE A 610 -5.44 2.91 -10.44
CA ILE A 610 -5.98 4.19 -10.91
C ILE A 610 -7.28 4.01 -11.72
N ALA A 611 -7.38 2.97 -12.55
CA ALA A 611 -8.64 2.60 -13.20
C ALA A 611 -9.73 2.25 -12.17
N ASP A 612 -9.34 1.59 -11.07
CA ASP A 612 -10.23 1.31 -9.94
C ASP A 612 -10.68 2.62 -9.25
N TRP A 613 -9.82 3.64 -9.11
CA TRP A 613 -10.25 4.97 -8.65
C TRP A 613 -11.26 5.63 -9.60
N ARG A 614 -11.09 5.56 -10.93
CA ARG A 614 -12.09 6.07 -11.88
C ARG A 614 -13.44 5.34 -11.74
N LEU A 615 -13.43 4.03 -11.51
CA LEU A 615 -14.65 3.25 -11.25
C LEU A 615 -15.31 3.66 -9.92
N ASP A 616 -14.51 3.78 -8.84
CA ASP A 616 -15.00 4.13 -7.51
C ASP A 616 -15.60 5.55 -7.44
N MET A 617 -15.23 6.49 -8.33
CA MET A 617 -15.84 7.83 -8.39
C MET A 617 -17.37 7.78 -8.60
N VAL A 618 -17.88 6.77 -9.31
CA VAL A 618 -19.33 6.55 -9.48
C VAL A 618 -19.98 6.07 -8.18
N GLU A 619 -19.30 5.20 -7.43
CA GLU A 619 -19.75 4.73 -6.11
C GLU A 619 -19.71 5.87 -5.09
N PHE A 620 -18.63 6.66 -5.05
CA PHE A 620 -18.50 7.79 -4.12
C PHE A 620 -19.62 8.80 -4.28
N TRP A 621 -20.00 9.13 -5.51
CA TRP A 621 -21.12 10.02 -5.77
C TRP A 621 -22.46 9.35 -5.42
N ASN A 622 -22.70 8.11 -5.84
CA ASN A 622 -23.98 7.43 -5.60
C ASN A 622 -24.26 7.14 -4.12
N TYR A 623 -23.22 7.03 -3.28
CA TYR A 623 -23.29 6.74 -1.84
C TYR A 623 -22.86 7.93 -0.94
N ASN A 624 -22.76 9.14 -1.50
CA ASN A 624 -22.46 10.40 -0.79
C ASN A 624 -21.10 10.43 -0.05
N HIS A 625 -20.09 9.72 -0.53
CA HIS A 625 -18.72 9.75 0.02
C HIS A 625 -17.94 11.00 -0.44
N ASN A 626 -18.49 12.20 -0.19
CA ASN A 626 -18.04 13.48 -0.75
C ASN A 626 -16.53 13.72 -0.57
N LYS A 627 -15.95 13.35 0.58
CA LYS A 627 -14.51 13.54 0.82
C LYS A 627 -13.61 12.53 0.07
N TYR A 628 -14.13 11.35 -0.30
CA TYR A 628 -13.45 10.48 -1.27
C TYR A 628 -13.62 10.98 -2.71
N LEU A 629 -14.74 11.61 -3.04
CA LEU A 629 -14.97 12.22 -4.35
C LEU A 629 -13.98 13.36 -4.65
N ILE A 630 -13.76 14.29 -3.71
CA ILE A 630 -12.78 15.38 -3.89
C ILE A 630 -11.32 14.87 -3.87
N LEU A 631 -11.00 13.85 -3.05
CA LEU A 631 -9.66 13.24 -3.04
C LEU A 631 -9.40 12.41 -4.31
N GLY A 632 -10.41 11.72 -4.84
CA GLY A 632 -10.36 11.04 -6.12
C GLY A 632 -10.20 12.02 -7.28
N HIS A 633 -10.91 13.15 -7.26
CA HIS A 633 -10.72 14.25 -8.20
C HIS A 633 -9.28 14.77 -8.18
N ARG A 634 -8.74 15.18 -7.01
CA ARG A 634 -7.35 15.66 -6.89
C ARG A 634 -6.31 14.62 -7.36
N LEU A 635 -6.50 13.34 -7.00
CA LEU A 635 -5.63 12.25 -7.46
C LEU A 635 -5.67 12.07 -8.98
N LEU A 636 -6.86 12.08 -9.58
CA LEU A 636 -7.04 11.87 -11.01
C LEU A 636 -6.62 13.10 -11.84
N ALA A 637 -6.73 14.31 -11.31
CA ALA A 637 -6.16 15.53 -11.91
C ALA A 637 -4.63 15.43 -11.99
N GLY A 638 -3.99 15.11 -10.86
CA GLY A 638 -2.54 14.94 -10.79
C GLY A 638 -2.01 13.87 -11.76
N VAL A 639 -2.66 12.71 -11.83
CA VAL A 639 -2.30 11.64 -12.78
C VAL A 639 -2.62 12.00 -14.24
N SER A 640 -3.60 12.88 -14.50
CA SER A 640 -3.98 13.28 -15.86
C SER A 640 -3.16 14.45 -16.43
N GLY A 641 -2.32 15.12 -15.62
CA GLY A 641 -1.38 16.12 -16.10
C GLY A 641 -1.07 17.31 -15.16
N CYS A 642 -1.75 17.46 -14.01
CA CYS A 642 -1.41 18.54 -13.05
C CYS A 642 -0.15 18.26 -12.20
N LEU A 643 0.53 17.14 -12.40
CA LEU A 643 1.82 16.82 -11.76
C LEU A 643 2.90 16.65 -12.82
N PRO A 644 4.17 17.04 -12.52
CA PRO A 644 5.30 16.73 -13.38
C PRO A 644 5.41 15.23 -13.68
N PRO A 645 6.04 14.83 -14.81
CA PRO A 645 6.19 13.44 -15.22
C PRO A 645 6.66 12.47 -14.12
N ARG A 646 7.70 12.83 -13.34
CA ARG A 646 8.17 12.01 -12.20
C ARG A 646 7.08 11.79 -11.14
N LEU A 647 6.45 12.87 -10.69
CA LEU A 647 5.47 12.81 -9.59
C LEU A 647 4.17 12.13 -10.01
N ARG A 648 3.75 12.31 -11.27
CA ARG A 648 2.67 11.57 -11.92
C ARG A 648 2.88 10.06 -11.74
N ASP A 649 4.04 9.56 -12.13
CA ASP A 649 4.33 8.12 -12.09
C ASP A 649 4.63 7.59 -10.67
N GLU A 650 5.30 8.37 -9.80
CA GLU A 650 5.44 8.01 -8.38
C GLU A 650 4.07 7.85 -7.69
N VAL A 651 3.11 8.75 -7.98
CA VAL A 651 1.74 8.71 -7.44
C VAL A 651 0.98 7.48 -7.92
N VAL A 652 1.25 6.97 -9.13
CA VAL A 652 0.69 5.72 -9.66
C VAL A 652 1.35 4.51 -8.97
N TRP A 653 2.67 4.39 -9.04
CA TRP A 653 3.40 3.13 -8.85
C TRP A 653 4.04 2.90 -7.48
N ASN A 654 4.42 3.94 -6.72
CA ASN A 654 5.07 3.79 -5.41
C ASN A 654 4.06 3.80 -4.24
N SER A 655 2.85 3.28 -4.46
CA SER A 655 1.73 3.39 -3.52
C SER A 655 1.48 2.18 -2.60
N THR A 656 2.24 1.09 -2.74
CA THR A 656 2.16 -0.11 -1.88
C THR A 656 3.51 -0.50 -1.28
N ALA A 657 3.51 -1.37 -0.27
CA ALA A 657 4.71 -2.03 0.25
C ALA A 657 4.59 -3.57 0.26
N ASN A 658 5.69 -4.25 -0.05
CA ASN A 658 5.83 -5.70 0.04
C ASN A 658 6.58 -6.08 1.33
N LEU A 659 5.85 -6.47 2.38
CA LEU A 659 6.48 -6.80 3.67
C LEU A 659 7.18 -8.16 3.70
N VAL A 660 6.99 -8.99 2.66
CA VAL A 660 7.44 -10.39 2.61
C VAL A 660 8.60 -10.58 1.63
N GLY A 661 8.56 -9.92 0.47
CA GLY A 661 9.51 -10.13 -0.64
C GLY A 661 9.10 -11.28 -1.55
N LYS A 662 7.85 -11.27 -2.04
CA LYS A 662 7.23 -12.31 -2.89
C LYS A 662 6.13 -11.73 -3.79
N PRO A 663 5.80 -12.37 -4.93
CA PRO A 663 4.65 -11.99 -5.75
C PRO A 663 3.33 -12.14 -4.98
N GLY A 664 2.35 -11.28 -5.27
CA GLY A 664 1.05 -11.26 -4.59
C GLY A 664 1.06 -10.79 -3.12
N HIS A 665 2.19 -10.30 -2.58
CA HIS A 665 2.32 -9.94 -1.15
C HIS A 665 2.41 -8.42 -0.87
N ASN A 666 2.13 -7.56 -1.85
CA ASN A 666 2.01 -6.12 -1.63
C ASN A 666 0.73 -5.78 -0.80
N ILE A 667 0.73 -4.60 -0.17
CA ILE A 667 -0.38 -3.97 0.56
C ILE A 667 -0.28 -2.44 0.47
N ALA A 668 -1.41 -1.72 0.51
CA ALA A 668 -1.42 -0.26 0.63
C ALA A 668 -0.71 0.23 1.91
N LEU A 669 -0.19 1.46 1.86
CA LEU A 669 0.66 2.01 2.92
C LEU A 669 -0.12 2.39 4.20
N ASP A 670 -1.41 2.69 4.09
CA ASP A 670 -2.30 2.87 5.24
C ASP A 670 -2.54 1.56 6.02
N LEU A 671 -2.58 0.40 5.35
CA LEU A 671 -2.60 -0.90 6.03
C LEU A 671 -1.27 -1.23 6.75
N VAL A 672 -0.13 -0.75 6.23
CA VAL A 672 1.14 -0.80 6.99
C VAL A 672 1.01 0.02 8.27
N ASN A 673 0.40 1.21 8.19
CA ASN A 673 0.16 2.06 9.36
C ASN A 673 -0.74 1.35 10.39
N GLU A 674 -1.84 0.69 10.00
CA GLU A 674 -2.68 -0.02 10.98
C GLU A 674 -1.97 -1.24 11.62
N PHE A 675 -1.00 -1.87 10.94
CA PHE A 675 -0.15 -2.88 11.59
C PHE A 675 0.81 -2.27 12.62
N LEU A 676 1.46 -1.14 12.31
CA LEU A 676 2.35 -0.43 13.24
C LEU A 676 1.54 0.13 14.44
N ASN A 677 0.36 0.70 14.17
CA ASN A 677 -0.63 1.11 15.15
C ASN A 677 -0.95 -0.03 16.10
N ASN A 678 -1.27 -1.24 15.60
CA ASN A 678 -1.61 -2.36 16.47
C ASN A 678 -0.44 -2.87 17.31
N GLU A 679 0.79 -2.92 16.78
CA GLU A 679 1.98 -3.26 17.57
C GLU A 679 2.21 -2.21 18.68
N PHE A 680 2.10 -0.91 18.36
CA PHE A 680 2.21 0.19 19.33
C PHE A 680 1.08 0.17 20.38
N LYS A 681 -0.18 0.06 19.94
CA LYS A 681 -1.38 -0.07 20.78
C LYS A 681 -1.22 -1.26 21.73
N SER A 682 -0.56 -2.35 21.30
CA SER A 682 -0.22 -3.54 22.11
C SER A 682 0.92 -3.28 23.10
N ASN A 683 2.07 -2.78 22.64
CA ASN A 683 3.22 -2.41 23.49
C ASN A 683 2.82 -1.43 24.62
N LEU A 684 1.83 -0.54 24.38
CA LEU A 684 1.27 0.32 25.43
C LEU A 684 0.32 -0.40 26.41
N LYS A 685 -0.35 -1.51 26.07
CA LYS A 685 -1.16 -2.29 27.05
C LYS A 685 -0.28 -2.75 28.22
N ASN A 686 0.96 -3.13 27.93
CA ASN A 686 1.97 -3.53 28.92
C ASN A 686 2.39 -2.38 29.88
N CYS A 687 2.11 -1.11 29.54
CA CYS A 687 2.32 0.05 30.41
C CYS A 687 1.19 0.29 31.44
N HIS A 688 0.22 -0.63 31.58
CA HIS A 688 -0.69 -0.68 32.74
C HIS A 688 -1.65 0.52 32.93
N GLY A 689 -1.83 1.36 31.91
CA GLY A 689 -2.88 2.40 31.86
C GLY A 689 -2.43 3.83 32.15
N GLN A 690 -1.17 4.05 32.57
CA GLN A 690 -0.57 5.37 32.70
C GLN A 690 0.65 5.49 31.78
N TYR A 691 0.63 6.51 30.90
CA TYR A 691 1.68 6.76 29.92
C TYR A 691 2.33 8.12 30.23
N THR A 692 3.65 8.16 30.29
CA THR A 692 4.40 9.43 30.18
C THR A 692 4.90 9.58 28.75
N ASP A 693 5.10 10.81 28.29
CA ASP A 693 5.52 11.12 26.92
C ASP A 693 6.85 10.41 26.56
N THR A 694 7.72 10.22 27.55
CA THR A 694 8.97 9.46 27.40
C THR A 694 8.76 7.93 27.33
N GLN A 695 7.64 7.40 27.79
CA GLN A 695 7.25 6.00 27.53
C GLN A 695 6.62 5.89 26.13
N VAL A 696 5.72 6.81 25.77
CA VAL A 696 5.08 6.87 24.44
C VAL A 696 6.13 6.91 23.34
N SER A 697 7.04 7.89 23.39
CA SER A 697 8.13 8.07 22.44
C SER A 697 9.11 6.89 22.36
N ARG A 698 9.31 6.15 23.47
CA ARG A 698 10.12 4.91 23.46
C ARG A 698 9.34 3.75 22.84
N CYS A 699 8.08 3.56 23.19
CA CYS A 699 7.29 2.44 22.68
C CYS A 699 7.00 2.58 21.17
N SER A 700 6.78 3.80 20.68
CA SER A 700 6.59 4.04 19.25
C SER A 700 7.85 3.80 18.42
N LYS A 701 9.02 4.23 18.89
CA LYS A 701 10.31 4.05 18.17
C LYS A 701 10.96 2.66 18.29
N ILE A 702 10.28 1.68 18.91
CA ILE A 702 10.72 0.26 18.95
C ILE A 702 9.86 -0.60 17.99
N VAL A 703 8.70 -0.12 17.58
CA VAL A 703 7.75 -0.83 16.71
C VAL A 703 8.31 -0.99 15.27
N GLY A 704 7.77 -1.93 14.50
CA GLY A 704 8.08 -2.07 13.08
C GLY A 704 9.43 -2.74 12.81
N SER A 705 10.28 -2.11 12.01
CA SER A 705 11.55 -2.71 11.56
C SER A 705 12.51 -3.02 12.73
N ILE A 706 12.69 -2.09 13.68
CA ILE A 706 13.53 -2.29 14.87
C ILE A 706 12.98 -3.45 15.73
N GLY A 707 11.67 -3.52 15.92
CA GLY A 707 11.00 -4.59 16.65
C GLY A 707 11.17 -5.95 15.98
N LYS A 708 10.99 -6.02 14.66
CA LYS A 708 11.19 -7.23 13.84
C LYS A 708 12.65 -7.70 13.84
N VAL A 709 13.64 -6.81 13.90
CA VAL A 709 15.06 -7.20 14.05
C VAL A 709 15.29 -7.87 15.41
N ILE A 710 14.75 -7.30 16.49
CA ILE A 710 14.83 -7.90 17.85
C ILE A 710 14.10 -9.24 17.89
N GLU A 711 12.92 -9.35 17.28
CA GLU A 711 12.16 -10.60 17.15
C GLU A 711 12.92 -11.66 16.34
N ASN A 712 13.51 -11.32 15.19
CA ASN A 712 14.21 -12.27 14.33
C ASN A 712 15.36 -12.99 15.07
N ILE A 713 16.08 -12.26 15.93
CA ILE A 713 17.14 -12.80 16.80
C ILE A 713 16.64 -13.94 17.71
N PHE A 714 15.35 -13.98 18.07
CA PHE A 714 14.77 -15.06 18.88
C PHE A 714 13.89 -16.02 18.06
N SER A 715 13.01 -15.51 17.22
CA SER A 715 12.00 -16.29 16.50
C SER A 715 12.62 -17.19 15.43
N THR A 716 13.61 -16.69 14.69
CA THR A 716 14.13 -17.36 13.49
C THR A 716 15.23 -18.38 13.83
N GLU A 717 16.15 -18.04 14.74
CA GLU A 717 17.27 -18.91 15.14
C GLU A 717 17.01 -19.75 16.43
N VAL A 718 15.94 -19.50 17.20
CA VAL A 718 15.74 -20.18 18.51
C VAL A 718 14.34 -20.81 18.68
N VAL A 719 13.26 -20.25 18.12
CA VAL A 719 11.91 -20.80 18.33
C VAL A 719 11.55 -21.90 17.32
N ASN A 720 11.85 -21.72 16.04
CA ASN A 720 11.46 -22.68 14.98
C ASN A 720 12.06 -24.08 15.17
N ASP A 721 13.28 -24.19 15.73
CA ASP A 721 13.97 -25.47 15.94
C ASP A 721 13.41 -26.28 17.13
N TYR A 722 12.63 -25.65 18.03
CA TYR A 722 12.22 -26.24 19.31
C TYR A 722 10.70 -26.29 19.53
N ILE A 723 9.88 -25.53 18.79
CA ILE A 723 8.42 -25.55 18.90
C ILE A 723 7.80 -25.91 17.54
N PRO A 724 7.23 -27.12 17.38
CA PRO A 724 6.51 -27.51 16.16
C PRO A 724 5.31 -26.59 15.92
N LYS A 725 5.28 -25.90 14.79
CA LYS A 725 4.09 -25.18 14.33
C LYS A 725 3.07 -26.18 13.79
N ALA A 726 1.86 -26.15 14.32
CA ALA A 726 0.74 -26.88 13.72
C ALA A 726 0.46 -26.32 12.32
N SER A 727 0.43 -27.18 11.32
CA SER A 727 0.08 -26.82 9.94
C SER A 727 -1.39 -26.39 9.87
N ALA A 728 -1.66 -25.18 9.37
CA ALA A 728 -3.02 -24.76 9.04
C ALA A 728 -3.58 -25.67 7.95
N THR A 729 -4.77 -26.25 8.18
CA THR A 729 -5.35 -27.27 7.29
C THR A 729 -6.15 -26.63 6.15
N ASP A 730 -5.57 -26.66 4.96
CA ASP A 730 -6.13 -26.19 3.69
C ASP A 730 -7.52 -26.78 3.34
N GLY A 731 -7.76 -28.05 3.71
CA GLY A 731 -8.95 -28.83 3.34
C GLY A 731 -10.34 -28.32 3.80
N SER A 732 -10.45 -27.10 4.34
CA SER A 732 -11.73 -26.52 4.77
C SER A 732 -12.51 -25.78 3.67
N SER A 733 -11.89 -25.37 2.54
CA SER A 733 -12.58 -24.62 1.48
C SER A 733 -13.39 -25.52 0.53
N ARG A 734 -12.74 -26.47 -0.15
CA ARG A 734 -13.37 -27.35 -1.17
C ARG A 734 -14.63 -28.06 -0.67
N SER A 735 -14.62 -28.52 0.59
CA SER A 735 -15.79 -29.15 1.23
C SER A 735 -16.97 -28.19 1.44
N LYS A 736 -16.72 -26.89 1.67
CA LYS A 736 -17.79 -25.88 1.76
C LYS A 736 -18.37 -25.58 0.37
N ILE A 737 -17.54 -25.53 -0.68
CA ILE A 737 -18.00 -25.29 -2.06
C ILE A 737 -18.91 -26.43 -2.55
N LYS A 738 -18.51 -27.69 -2.38
CA LYS A 738 -19.39 -28.86 -2.64
C LYS A 738 -20.74 -28.75 -1.90
N LYS A 739 -20.71 -28.35 -0.63
CA LYS A 739 -21.93 -28.13 0.18
C LYS A 739 -22.77 -26.96 -0.34
N PHE A 740 -22.16 -25.90 -0.86
CA PHE A 740 -22.85 -24.74 -1.44
C PHE A 740 -23.60 -25.12 -2.72
N ILE A 741 -22.90 -25.77 -3.67
CA ILE A 741 -23.48 -26.24 -4.93
C ILE A 741 -24.69 -27.13 -4.64
N LYS A 742 -24.53 -28.13 -3.76
CA LYS A 742 -25.61 -29.05 -3.34
C LYS A 742 -26.79 -28.38 -2.62
N GLU A 743 -26.60 -27.20 -2.01
CA GLU A 743 -27.65 -26.48 -1.28
C GLU A 743 -28.49 -25.56 -2.21
N TYR A 744 -27.88 -25.05 -3.29
CA TYR A 744 -28.42 -23.94 -4.09
C TYR A 744 -28.59 -24.23 -5.59
N SER A 745 -28.02 -25.30 -6.16
CA SER A 745 -28.15 -25.59 -7.61
C SER A 745 -29.61 -25.69 -8.08
N GLY A 746 -30.46 -26.40 -7.33
CA GLY A 746 -31.90 -26.53 -7.63
C GLY A 746 -32.70 -25.22 -7.51
N GLU A 747 -32.21 -24.24 -6.73
CA GLU A 747 -32.89 -22.97 -6.52
C GLU A 747 -32.85 -22.07 -7.76
N GLY A 748 -31.91 -22.31 -8.69
CA GLY A 748 -31.77 -21.57 -9.95
C GLY A 748 -31.43 -20.10 -9.73
N LEU A 749 -30.48 -19.80 -8.84
CA LEU A 749 -30.10 -18.43 -8.48
C LEU A 749 -29.58 -17.61 -9.69
N PHE A 750 -29.00 -18.27 -10.69
CA PHE A 750 -28.45 -17.65 -11.90
C PHE A 750 -29.28 -17.95 -13.17
N VAL A 751 -30.53 -18.36 -13.00
CA VAL A 751 -31.50 -18.55 -14.08
C VAL A 751 -32.67 -17.61 -13.84
N ASP A 752 -33.01 -16.76 -14.81
CA ASP A 752 -34.21 -15.91 -14.75
C ASP A 752 -35.48 -16.79 -14.79
N ARG A 753 -36.39 -16.58 -13.83
CA ARG A 753 -37.65 -17.31 -13.68
C ARG A 753 -38.87 -16.38 -13.52
N CYS A 754 -38.67 -15.05 -13.59
CA CYS A 754 -39.64 -14.01 -13.22
C CYS A 754 -40.20 -14.13 -11.78
N ASP A 755 -40.92 -13.10 -11.30
CA ASP A 755 -41.74 -13.11 -10.07
C ASP A 755 -41.05 -13.53 -8.74
N ARG A 756 -39.72 -13.64 -8.69
CA ARG A 756 -38.95 -14.00 -7.48
C ARG A 756 -38.33 -12.79 -6.81
N HIS A 757 -38.39 -12.75 -5.48
CA HIS A 757 -37.68 -11.78 -4.65
C HIS A 757 -37.14 -12.42 -3.36
N HIS A 758 -36.24 -11.71 -2.68
CA HIS A 758 -35.91 -11.98 -1.28
C HIS A 758 -36.72 -11.05 -0.35
N THR A 759 -36.80 -11.38 0.93
CA THR A 759 -37.54 -10.62 1.95
C THR A 759 -36.87 -9.27 2.19
N GLY A 760 -37.46 -8.19 1.67
CA GLY A 760 -36.87 -6.83 1.71
C GLY A 760 -36.11 -6.42 0.44
N PHE A 761 -35.99 -7.31 -0.56
CA PHE A 761 -35.37 -7.01 -1.85
C PHE A 761 -36.37 -7.32 -2.99
N HIS A 762 -37.50 -6.59 -3.00
CA HIS A 762 -38.62 -6.80 -3.92
C HIS A 762 -38.28 -6.40 -5.36
N ASN A 763 -37.66 -5.22 -5.54
CA ASN A 763 -37.31 -4.63 -6.84
C ASN A 763 -35.78 -4.42 -6.94
N PHE A 764 -35.01 -5.51 -6.94
CA PHE A 764 -33.55 -5.44 -6.96
C PHE A 764 -33.02 -5.32 -8.40
N GLU A 765 -32.42 -4.18 -8.72
CA GLU A 765 -31.73 -3.95 -10.01
C GLU A 765 -30.24 -4.23 -9.92
N HIS A 766 -29.67 -4.87 -10.95
CA HIS A 766 -28.22 -4.99 -11.13
C HIS A 766 -27.71 -3.99 -12.18
N LYS A 767 -27.72 -2.72 -11.82
CA LYS A 767 -27.46 -1.56 -12.70
C LYS A 767 -26.31 -0.71 -12.15
N ILE A 768 -25.43 -0.24 -13.03
CA ILE A 768 -24.50 0.87 -12.76
C ILE A 768 -25.03 2.10 -13.50
N SER A 769 -25.38 3.16 -12.78
CA SER A 769 -25.74 4.47 -13.34
C SER A 769 -25.39 5.59 -12.37
N ILE A 770 -25.09 6.77 -12.89
CA ILE A 770 -24.85 7.97 -12.08
C ILE A 770 -26.21 8.59 -11.72
N ARG A 771 -26.50 8.71 -10.42
CA ARG A 771 -27.66 9.49 -9.91
C ARG A 771 -27.46 10.96 -10.27
N ASN A 772 -28.49 11.68 -10.72
CA ASN A 772 -28.43 13.13 -11.00
C ASN A 772 -27.16 13.62 -11.76
N PRO A 773 -26.87 13.16 -13.00
CA PRO A 773 -25.62 13.44 -13.71
C PRO A 773 -25.21 14.91 -13.79
N GLU A 774 -26.18 15.81 -13.97
CA GLU A 774 -25.97 17.26 -14.01
C GLU A 774 -25.41 17.81 -12.70
N LYS A 775 -25.90 17.33 -11.54
CA LYS A 775 -25.38 17.72 -10.23
C LYS A 775 -23.95 17.19 -9.99
N LEU A 776 -23.56 16.06 -10.58
CA LEU A 776 -22.17 15.61 -10.56
C LEU A 776 -21.27 16.45 -11.46
N ASN A 777 -21.73 16.85 -12.65
CA ASN A 777 -20.97 17.76 -13.53
C ASN A 777 -20.68 19.08 -12.80
N ALA A 778 -21.71 19.74 -12.27
CA ALA A 778 -21.56 20.98 -11.52
C ALA A 778 -20.64 20.81 -10.28
N ARG A 779 -20.68 19.64 -9.62
CA ARG A 779 -19.79 19.33 -8.49
C ARG A 779 -18.34 19.14 -8.92
N LEU A 780 -18.08 18.47 -10.04
CA LEU A 780 -16.73 18.32 -10.60
C LEU A 780 -16.19 19.65 -11.12
N GLN A 781 -17.02 20.47 -11.79
CA GLN A 781 -16.65 21.83 -12.20
C GLN A 781 -16.28 22.72 -10.99
N LYS A 782 -17.04 22.64 -9.87
CA LYS A 782 -16.64 23.29 -8.61
C LYS A 782 -15.28 22.80 -8.11
N TYR A 783 -14.96 21.51 -8.24
CA TYR A 783 -13.65 20.97 -7.85
C TYR A 783 -12.51 21.38 -8.79
N ILE A 784 -12.75 21.54 -10.10
CA ILE A 784 -11.78 22.10 -11.06
C ILE A 784 -11.47 23.55 -10.69
N SER A 785 -12.49 24.40 -10.55
CA SER A 785 -12.33 25.81 -10.17
C SER A 785 -11.70 25.99 -8.78
N ASN A 786 -12.01 25.11 -7.82
CA ASN A 786 -11.31 25.11 -6.54
C ASN A 786 -9.83 24.74 -6.71
N LEU A 787 -9.52 23.66 -7.43
CA LEU A 787 -8.16 23.14 -7.56
C LEU A 787 -7.23 24.08 -8.34
N GLU A 788 -7.76 24.91 -9.24
CA GLU A 788 -7.05 26.02 -9.90
C GLU A 788 -6.59 27.07 -8.87
N ASN A 789 -7.47 27.44 -7.92
CA ASN A 789 -7.12 28.32 -6.80
C ASN A 789 -6.18 27.64 -5.78
N GLU A 790 -5.83 26.37 -5.99
CA GLU A 790 -4.90 25.55 -5.21
C GLU A 790 -3.65 25.14 -6.02
N GLU A 791 -3.45 25.64 -7.25
CA GLU A 791 -2.41 25.11 -8.17
C GLU A 791 -0.98 25.27 -7.58
N TYR A 792 -0.76 26.27 -6.72
CA TYR A 792 0.47 26.47 -5.95
C TYR A 792 0.79 25.35 -4.93
N ILE A 793 -0.15 24.45 -4.60
CA ILE A 793 0.11 23.27 -3.77
C ILE A 793 1.01 22.27 -4.53
N TYR A 794 0.97 22.33 -5.86
CA TYR A 794 1.60 21.41 -6.81
C TYR A 794 2.72 22.07 -7.63
N SER A 795 2.87 23.40 -7.55
CA SER A 795 4.11 24.07 -7.97
C SER A 795 5.27 23.63 -7.07
N SER A 796 6.27 23.04 -7.70
CA SER A 796 7.59 22.67 -7.17
C SER A 796 8.42 23.90 -6.82
#